data_AF-A0A4R6JI28-F1
#
_entry.id   AF-A0A4R6JI28-F1
#
_cell.length_a   1.000
_cell.length_b   1.000
_cell.length_c   1.000
_cell.angle_alpha   90.00
_cell.angle_beta   90.00
_cell.angle_gamma   90.00
#
_symmetry.space_group_name_H-M   'P 1'
#
loop_
_entity.id
_entity.type
_entity.pdbx_description
1 polymer ?
#
loop_
_entity_poly.entity_id
_entity_poly.type
_entity_poly.pdbx_seq_one_letter_code
_entity_poly.pdbx_strand_id
1 'polypeptide(L)'
;MRSRARRRGPRTAGPSLTGLAAAFPLIVLAVVLLLRHSTISETGRFLAFIVLGVVLPGFALWRLIGGYHRNLVEDTAAGFAVGAAAQIIVYLASASVGMQAWSWVWIPLVLVVAVVDSDARTRVWRPVEQPLRPLQAWLLTAALSIVLVVTYRNGPARFLPAFADPLRSDPALAFHQALAASAKYDVPISTLWLGGEPMRYHTFSHQFLAATAWITRIDLTVLVHSLIWLPLLLAGCALVFALTARFTEKASWAGSLAVLVVGLGGTWGPLREGDAGQVAAAVWAYLSPPQALGLVIAPAFCLVAVDLLRRQQPRSRWVLPIGLAIVAVGVKATILPLAAGGFLLTFLILTATKRATRTALTAGLLMVAIGFGALLTLLGGQTWGTQFMVNEQLLTDWRMLLSWALACCGVFFLRRPWRDPGAVFLLGFALAGLAGTLMTTQTAPSQVPFLRTAFPVIAALACAGLANLVRLVLDRRVLVRTASTVVATGVAVAVLGATVFPVFAKPQAGGPTEAEAAAARFLRDNSRPGELIATNAHCIAQTEAGCDSRHYWLAALSERPVLLEGWSGSNRATKTAMAAGTAPLEVPFWNRDLLAINDAVFVSPSAPAVERLRRAGVKWLYADRLAGEVSPQLKEFVRIRHATLDATIYEIR
;
A
#
# COMPACT_ATOMS: atom_id res chain seq x y z
N MET A 1 26.95 -43.80 39.55
CA MET A 1 27.14 -43.10 38.27
C MET A 1 26.27 -43.76 37.19
N ARG A 2 25.18 -43.13 36.74
CA ARG A 2 24.40 -43.58 35.56
C ARG A 2 24.36 -42.43 34.57
N SER A 3 25.15 -42.53 33.50
CA SER A 3 25.22 -41.52 32.45
C SER A 3 23.91 -41.52 31.66
N ARG A 4 23.10 -40.46 31.83
CA ARG A 4 21.97 -40.19 30.95
C ARG A 4 22.53 -39.81 29.58
N ALA A 5 22.50 -40.75 28.64
CA ALA A 5 22.73 -40.48 27.24
C ALA A 5 21.70 -39.45 26.75
N ARG A 6 22.10 -38.18 26.66
CA ARG A 6 21.35 -37.15 25.93
C ARG A 6 21.31 -37.59 24.46
N ARG A 7 20.17 -38.15 24.03
CA ARG A 7 19.87 -38.32 22.60
C ARG A 7 20.04 -36.95 21.94
N ARG A 8 21.12 -36.77 21.16
CA ARG A 8 21.28 -35.61 20.28
C ARG A 8 20.13 -35.67 19.29
N GLY A 9 19.17 -34.76 19.41
CA GLY A 9 18.14 -34.56 18.40
C GLY A 9 18.76 -34.27 17.02
N PRO A 10 18.01 -34.43 15.92
CA PRO A 10 18.52 -34.14 14.59
C PRO A 10 19.13 -32.73 14.57
N ARG A 11 20.39 -32.63 14.11
CA ARG A 11 21.06 -31.34 13.91
C ARG A 11 20.16 -30.49 13.02
N THR A 12 19.54 -29.45 13.56
CA THR A 12 18.90 -28.40 12.79
C THR A 12 20.00 -27.71 12.01
N ALA A 13 20.25 -28.14 10.77
CA ALA A 13 21.19 -27.48 9.89
C ALA A 13 20.69 -26.04 9.72
N GLY A 14 21.55 -25.06 10.02
CA GLY A 14 21.25 -23.66 9.74
C GLY A 14 21.10 -23.42 8.24
N PRO A 15 20.69 -22.20 7.82
CA PRO A 15 20.69 -21.85 6.40
C PRO A 15 22.07 -22.08 5.80
N SER A 16 22.13 -22.68 4.62
CA SER A 16 23.41 -22.91 3.93
C SER A 16 24.02 -21.58 3.49
N LEU A 17 25.35 -21.48 3.47
CA LEU A 17 26.06 -20.32 2.94
C LEU A 17 25.61 -19.98 1.51
N THR A 18 25.38 -21.01 0.68
CA THR A 18 24.88 -20.87 -0.69
C THR A 18 23.45 -20.30 -0.77
N GLY A 19 22.60 -20.58 0.21
CA GLY A 19 21.25 -20.03 0.29
C GLY A 19 21.26 -18.59 0.80
N LEU A 20 22.14 -18.26 1.75
CA LEU A 20 22.34 -16.88 2.21
C LEU A 20 22.95 -15.99 1.12
N ALA A 21 23.91 -16.53 0.35
CA ALA A 21 24.53 -15.83 -0.76
C ALA A 21 23.53 -15.41 -1.86
N ALA A 22 22.40 -16.12 -2.01
CA ALA A 22 21.37 -15.75 -2.96
C ALA A 22 20.74 -14.38 -2.65
N ALA A 23 20.71 -13.94 -1.39
CA ALA A 23 20.16 -12.64 -1.01
C ALA A 23 21.03 -11.46 -1.48
N PHE A 24 22.34 -11.67 -1.65
CA PHE A 24 23.29 -10.62 -1.99
C PHE A 24 22.95 -9.86 -3.29
N PRO A 25 22.76 -10.51 -4.46
CA PRO A 25 22.40 -9.79 -5.69
C PRO A 25 21.08 -9.03 -5.58
N LEU A 26 20.10 -9.55 -4.83
CA LEU A 26 18.83 -8.85 -4.59
C LEU A 26 19.03 -7.59 -3.73
N ILE A 27 19.84 -7.68 -2.67
CA ILE A 27 20.18 -6.53 -1.81
C ILE A 27 20.93 -5.48 -2.63
N VAL A 28 21.91 -5.87 -3.44
CA VAL A 28 22.66 -4.96 -4.32
C VAL A 28 21.70 -4.27 -5.29
N LEU A 29 20.82 -5.02 -5.97
CA LEU A 29 19.81 -4.47 -6.87
C LEU A 29 18.90 -3.48 -6.13
N ALA A 30 18.40 -3.84 -4.96
CA ALA A 30 17.52 -2.97 -4.17
C ALA A 30 18.21 -1.66 -3.78
N VAL A 31 19.45 -1.73 -3.27
CA VAL A 31 20.24 -0.54 -2.89
C VAL A 31 20.52 0.32 -4.12
N VAL A 32 20.91 -0.28 -5.25
CA VAL A 32 21.13 0.44 -6.51
C VAL A 32 19.87 1.20 -6.93
N LEU A 33 18.69 0.56 -6.89
CA LEU A 33 17.43 1.21 -7.26
C LEU A 33 17.07 2.37 -6.33
N LEU A 34 17.31 2.26 -5.02
CA LEU A 34 17.08 3.36 -4.07
C LEU A 34 18.02 4.55 -4.33
N LEU A 35 19.29 4.27 -4.63
CA LEU A 35 20.31 5.30 -4.89
C LEU A 35 20.13 6.02 -6.24
N ARG A 36 19.27 5.54 -7.15
CA ARG A 36 19.04 6.20 -8.45
C ARG A 36 18.48 7.62 -8.31
N HIS A 37 17.66 7.86 -7.29
CA HIS A 37 16.89 9.10 -7.11
C HIS A 37 16.82 9.55 -5.65
N SER A 38 17.80 9.15 -4.84
CA SER A 38 17.97 9.62 -3.46
C SER A 38 19.44 9.68 -3.10
N THR A 39 19.77 10.49 -2.10
CA THR A 39 21.14 10.60 -1.61
C THR A 39 21.57 9.37 -0.81
N ILE A 40 22.88 9.16 -0.68
CA ILE A 40 23.45 8.09 0.16
C ILE A 40 22.98 8.25 1.62
N SER A 41 22.89 9.48 2.12
CA SER A 41 22.42 9.78 3.47
C SER A 41 20.95 9.42 3.67
N GLU A 42 20.08 9.77 2.73
CA GLU A 42 18.65 9.41 2.78
C GLU A 42 18.45 7.90 2.68
N THR A 43 19.12 7.24 1.73
CA THR A 43 19.08 5.78 1.59
C THR A 43 19.58 5.10 2.87
N GLY A 44 20.69 5.56 3.44
CA GLY A 44 21.26 5.00 4.67
C GLY A 44 20.31 5.14 5.87
N ARG A 45 19.76 6.34 6.11
CA ARG A 45 18.77 6.59 7.18
C ARG A 45 17.49 5.79 6.98
N PHE A 46 17.02 5.69 5.74
CA PHE A 46 15.83 4.91 5.39
C PHE A 46 16.05 3.42 5.65
N LEU A 47 17.13 2.83 5.14
CA LEU A 47 17.45 1.42 5.34
C LEU A 47 17.67 1.10 6.83
N ALA A 48 18.36 1.97 7.56
CA ALA A 48 18.53 1.83 9.00
C ALA A 48 17.18 1.80 9.72
N PHE A 49 16.26 2.70 9.38
CA PHE A 49 14.92 2.71 9.96
C PHE A 49 14.09 1.48 9.55
N ILE A 50 14.10 1.07 8.29
CA ILE A 50 13.38 -0.14 7.86
C ILE A 50 13.90 -1.37 8.61
N VAL A 51 15.22 -1.53 8.74
CA VAL A 51 15.80 -2.70 9.40
C VAL A 51 15.61 -2.64 10.92
N LEU A 52 16.05 -1.56 11.57
CA LEU A 52 16.10 -1.45 13.04
C LEU A 52 14.78 -0.95 13.65
N GLY A 53 14.03 -0.12 12.93
CA GLY A 53 12.81 0.49 13.41
C GLY A 53 11.53 -0.26 13.05
N VAL A 54 11.55 -1.09 12.00
CA VAL A 54 10.36 -1.81 11.52
C VAL A 54 10.57 -3.32 11.56
N VAL A 55 11.50 -3.85 10.74
CA VAL A 55 11.68 -5.29 10.55
C VAL A 55 12.11 -5.98 11.84
N LEU A 56 13.14 -5.47 12.52
CA LEU A 56 13.71 -6.13 13.69
C LEU A 56 12.78 -6.17 14.91
N PRO A 57 12.15 -5.05 15.35
CA PRO A 57 11.20 -5.11 16.46
C PRO A 57 9.94 -5.89 16.06
N GLY A 58 9.49 -5.79 14.81
CA GLY A 58 8.38 -6.61 14.32
C GLY A 58 8.71 -8.10 14.25
N PHE A 59 9.94 -8.48 13.89
CA PHE A 59 10.45 -9.86 13.94
C PHE A 59 10.45 -10.38 15.38
N ALA A 60 10.88 -9.55 16.34
CA ALA A 60 10.82 -9.92 17.75
C ALA A 60 9.37 -10.18 18.19
N LEU A 61 8.44 -9.28 17.87
CA LEU A 61 7.01 -9.46 18.18
C LEU A 61 6.42 -10.69 17.49
N TRP A 62 6.76 -10.93 16.22
CA TRP A 62 6.35 -12.10 15.43
C TRP A 62 6.72 -13.41 16.14
N ARG A 63 7.97 -13.52 16.60
CA ARG A 63 8.47 -14.71 17.29
C ARG A 63 7.98 -14.82 18.74
N LEU A 64 7.91 -13.71 19.48
CA LEU A 64 7.46 -13.69 20.88
C LEU A 64 5.98 -14.05 21.03
N ILE A 65 5.14 -13.45 20.19
CA ILE A 65 3.68 -13.60 20.25
C ILE A 65 3.27 -14.92 19.59
N GLY A 66 3.79 -15.19 18.39
CA GLY A 66 3.34 -16.31 17.57
C GLY A 66 4.12 -17.62 17.76
N GLY A 67 5.33 -17.56 18.33
CA GLY A 67 6.25 -18.70 18.38
C GLY A 67 6.73 -19.15 17.00
N TYR A 68 6.61 -18.30 15.99
CA TYR A 68 7.03 -18.60 14.63
C TYR A 68 8.56 -18.58 14.51
N HIS A 69 9.11 -19.54 13.78
CA HIS A 69 10.54 -19.61 13.48
C HIS A 69 10.78 -20.56 12.30
N ARG A 70 9.90 -20.56 11.29
CA ARG A 70 9.98 -21.55 10.20
C ARG A 70 11.16 -21.29 9.29
N ASN A 71 11.28 -20.08 8.76
CA ASN A 71 12.36 -19.68 7.88
C ASN A 71 12.56 -18.16 7.94
N LEU A 72 13.76 -17.70 7.58
CA LEU A 72 14.12 -16.29 7.69
C LEU A 72 13.33 -15.37 6.76
N VAL A 73 12.92 -15.85 5.57
CA VAL A 73 12.14 -15.03 4.60
C VAL A 73 10.77 -14.68 5.18
N GLU A 74 10.09 -15.67 5.76
CA GLU A 74 8.82 -15.47 6.45
C GLU A 74 8.99 -14.58 7.67
N ASP A 75 9.99 -14.85 8.51
CA ASP A 75 10.15 -14.10 9.75
C ASP A 75 10.50 -12.62 9.48
N THR A 76 11.30 -12.30 8.46
CA THR A 76 11.61 -10.91 8.11
C THR A 76 10.43 -10.21 7.43
N ALA A 77 9.71 -10.88 6.54
CA ALA A 77 8.56 -10.28 5.84
C ALA A 77 7.34 -10.12 6.76
N ALA A 78 7.05 -11.10 7.61
CA ALA A 78 6.05 -10.98 8.67
C ALA A 78 6.51 -9.99 9.75
N GLY A 79 7.81 -9.95 10.05
CA GLY A 79 8.41 -8.94 10.90
C GLY A 79 8.17 -7.52 10.38
N PHE A 80 8.37 -7.29 9.08
CA PHE A 80 8.01 -6.01 8.44
C PHE A 80 6.53 -5.67 8.62
N ALA A 81 5.62 -6.62 8.33
CA ALA A 81 4.18 -6.40 8.45
C ALA A 81 3.73 -6.09 9.89
N VAL A 82 4.23 -6.85 10.87
CA VAL A 82 3.94 -6.65 12.30
C VAL A 82 4.57 -5.37 12.81
N GLY A 83 5.79 -5.05 12.39
CA GLY A 83 6.48 -3.81 12.75
C GLY A 83 5.77 -2.57 12.22
N ALA A 84 5.32 -2.60 10.95
CA ALA A 84 4.55 -1.52 10.36
C ALA A 84 3.18 -1.37 11.06
N ALA A 85 2.52 -2.48 11.38
CA ALA A 85 1.27 -2.46 12.14
C ALA A 85 1.45 -1.89 13.56
N ALA A 86 2.50 -2.30 14.28
CA ALA A 86 2.84 -1.77 15.59
C ALA A 86 3.16 -0.26 15.52
N GLN A 87 3.95 0.16 14.53
CA GLN A 87 4.27 1.57 14.32
C GLN A 87 3.01 2.41 14.11
N ILE A 88 2.04 1.93 13.32
CA ILE A 88 0.76 2.62 13.09
C ILE A 88 -0.07 2.67 14.38
N ILE A 89 -0.18 1.58 15.12
CA ILE A 89 -0.94 1.54 16.38
C ILE A 89 -0.34 2.52 17.39
N VAL A 90 0.98 2.50 17.58
CA VAL A 90 1.68 3.39 18.50
C VAL A 90 1.60 4.85 18.02
N TYR A 91 1.66 5.08 16.71
CA TYR A 91 1.44 6.40 16.13
C TYR A 91 0.08 6.97 16.51
N LEU A 92 -1.00 6.21 16.26
CA LEU A 92 -2.36 6.64 16.54
C LEU A 92 -2.59 6.85 18.04
N ALA A 93 -2.05 5.97 18.89
CA ALA A 93 -2.09 6.15 20.33
C ALA A 93 -1.36 7.42 20.77
N SER A 94 -0.17 7.69 20.23
CA SER A 94 0.62 8.89 20.56
C SER A 94 -0.03 10.16 20.01
N ALA A 95 -0.69 10.09 18.86
CA ALA A 95 -1.40 11.21 18.25
C ALA A 95 -2.59 11.69 19.09
N SER A 96 -3.24 10.78 19.85
CA SER A 96 -4.35 11.15 20.75
C SER A 96 -3.96 12.16 21.84
N VAL A 97 -2.67 12.31 22.11
CA VAL A 97 -2.09 13.27 23.06
C VAL A 97 -1.12 14.26 22.39
N GLY A 98 -1.13 14.37 21.06
CA GLY A 98 -0.28 15.30 20.30
C GLY A 98 1.21 14.92 20.26
N MET A 99 1.56 13.66 20.57
CA MET A 99 2.94 13.17 20.65
C MET A 99 3.32 12.24 19.49
N GLN A 100 2.64 12.32 18.34
CA GLN A 100 2.87 11.43 17.19
C GLN A 100 4.33 11.42 16.67
N ALA A 101 5.08 12.51 16.84
CA ALA A 101 6.51 12.58 16.53
C ALA A 101 7.38 11.66 17.41
N TRP A 102 6.88 11.24 18.58
CA TRP A 102 7.54 10.33 19.53
C TRP A 102 7.10 8.87 19.38
N SER A 103 6.35 8.55 18.32
CA SER A 103 5.85 7.19 18.06
C SER A 103 6.96 6.15 17.79
N TRP A 104 8.24 6.49 17.92
CA TRP A 104 9.38 5.57 17.81
C TRP A 104 9.80 4.97 19.15
N VAL A 105 9.32 5.48 20.29
CA VAL A 105 9.79 5.07 21.64
C VAL A 105 9.58 3.57 21.92
N TRP A 106 8.58 2.94 21.31
CA TRP A 106 8.35 1.49 21.46
C TRP A 106 9.46 0.61 20.86
N ILE A 107 10.19 1.11 19.85
CA ILE A 107 11.23 0.39 19.12
C ILE A 107 12.35 -0.07 20.07
N PRO A 108 13.07 0.85 20.78
CA PRO A 108 14.12 0.43 21.69
C PRO A 108 13.59 -0.45 22.83
N LEU A 109 12.37 -0.22 23.31
CA LEU A 109 11.77 -1.04 24.37
C LEU A 109 11.65 -2.52 23.95
N VAL A 110 11.09 -2.79 22.77
CA VAL A 110 10.97 -4.15 22.25
C VAL A 110 12.33 -4.80 22.02
N LEU A 111 13.29 -4.05 21.45
CA LEU A 111 14.63 -4.57 21.16
C LEU A 111 15.41 -4.88 22.44
N VAL A 112 15.33 -4.02 23.46
CA VAL A 112 15.96 -4.25 24.77
C VAL A 112 15.37 -5.50 25.42
N VAL A 113 14.04 -5.65 25.44
CA VAL A 113 13.38 -6.86 25.97
C VAL A 113 13.84 -8.11 25.20
N ALA A 114 13.93 -8.05 23.87
CA ALA A 114 14.37 -9.18 23.04
C ALA A 114 15.84 -9.60 23.26
N VAL A 115 16.66 -8.80 23.94
CA VAL A 115 18.08 -9.07 24.20
C VAL A 115 18.37 -9.31 25.68
N VAL A 116 17.75 -8.54 26.58
CA VAL A 116 18.03 -8.56 28.02
C VAL A 116 17.25 -9.67 28.72
N ASP A 117 15.97 -9.86 28.39
CA ASP A 117 15.16 -10.91 29.00
C ASP A 117 15.55 -12.29 28.45
N SER A 118 15.90 -13.23 29.33
CA SER A 118 16.44 -14.53 28.92
C SER A 118 15.43 -15.37 28.13
N ASP A 119 14.15 -15.28 28.49
CA ASP A 119 13.08 -16.04 27.85
C ASP A 119 12.72 -15.44 26.49
N ALA A 120 12.65 -14.11 26.40
CA ALA A 120 12.45 -13.41 25.15
C ALA A 120 13.62 -13.65 24.21
N ARG A 121 14.86 -13.53 24.68
CA ARG A 121 16.06 -13.77 23.89
C ARG A 121 16.09 -15.19 23.32
N THR A 122 15.80 -16.20 24.13
CA THR A 122 15.80 -17.60 23.66
C THR A 122 14.71 -17.87 22.62
N ARG A 123 13.54 -17.21 22.71
CA ARG A 123 12.45 -17.33 21.73
C ARG A 123 12.76 -16.56 20.44
N VAL A 124 13.22 -15.32 20.55
CA VAL A 124 13.49 -14.44 19.40
C VAL A 124 14.67 -14.94 18.58
N TRP A 125 15.76 -15.37 19.20
CA TRP A 125 16.99 -15.74 18.49
C TRP A 125 17.12 -17.23 18.24
N ARG A 126 16.02 -17.98 18.39
CA ARG A 126 15.99 -19.42 18.11
C ARG A 126 16.34 -19.70 16.63
N PRO A 127 17.13 -20.74 16.32
CA PRO A 127 17.37 -21.15 14.94
C PRO A 127 16.08 -21.51 14.23
N VAL A 128 16.02 -21.27 12.92
CA VAL A 128 14.84 -21.60 12.11
C VAL A 128 14.64 -23.11 11.96
N GLU A 129 13.38 -23.57 11.93
CA GLU A 129 13.02 -24.98 11.82
C GLU A 129 13.27 -25.56 10.41
N GLN A 130 13.02 -24.75 9.38
CA GLN A 130 12.97 -25.16 7.98
C GLN A 130 13.66 -24.11 7.09
N PRO A 131 15.00 -24.01 7.11
CA PRO A 131 15.72 -23.09 6.23
C PRO A 131 15.44 -23.40 4.76
N LEU A 132 15.45 -22.36 3.92
CA LEU A 132 15.26 -22.51 2.48
C LEU A 132 16.39 -23.36 1.90
N ARG A 133 16.02 -24.25 0.97
CA ARG A 133 17.00 -24.96 0.15
C ARG A 133 17.71 -23.98 -0.80
N PRO A 134 18.98 -24.20 -1.19
CA PRO A 134 19.70 -23.29 -2.08
C PRO A 134 18.92 -22.94 -3.35
N LEU A 135 18.34 -23.94 -4.02
CA LEU A 135 17.53 -23.72 -5.21
C LEU A 135 16.29 -22.85 -4.94
N GLN A 136 15.60 -23.05 -3.81
CA GLN A 136 14.45 -22.21 -3.42
C GLN A 136 14.88 -20.75 -3.22
N ALA A 137 16.02 -20.54 -2.55
CA ALA A 137 16.55 -19.20 -2.30
C ALA A 137 16.91 -18.49 -3.61
N TRP A 138 17.58 -19.17 -4.54
CA TRP A 138 17.92 -18.61 -5.86
C TRP A 138 16.69 -18.34 -6.74
N LEU A 139 15.71 -19.26 -6.76
CA LEU A 139 14.45 -19.05 -7.50
C LEU A 139 13.65 -17.87 -6.95
N LEU A 140 13.56 -17.74 -5.62
CA LEU A 140 12.90 -16.61 -4.99
C LEU A 140 13.64 -15.30 -5.29
N THR A 141 14.97 -15.29 -5.19
CA THR A 141 15.80 -14.14 -5.53
C THR A 141 15.58 -13.70 -6.97
N ALA A 142 15.63 -14.63 -7.93
CA ALA A 142 15.38 -14.34 -9.34
C ALA A 142 13.97 -13.77 -9.56
N ALA A 143 12.95 -14.37 -8.93
CA ALA A 143 11.57 -13.88 -9.02
C ALA A 143 11.43 -12.45 -8.48
N LEU A 144 11.98 -12.17 -7.30
CA LEU A 144 11.95 -10.84 -6.69
C LEU A 144 12.70 -9.81 -7.54
N SER A 145 13.87 -10.17 -8.06
CA SER A 145 14.66 -9.28 -8.94
C SER A 145 13.91 -8.90 -10.21
N ILE A 146 13.24 -9.87 -10.86
CA ILE A 146 12.44 -9.61 -12.06
C ILE A 146 11.28 -8.67 -11.72
N VAL A 147 10.52 -8.95 -10.66
CA VAL A 147 9.38 -8.13 -10.23
C VAL A 147 9.83 -6.71 -9.85
N LEU A 148 10.98 -6.57 -9.17
CA LEU A 148 11.57 -5.26 -8.85
C LEU A 148 11.89 -4.46 -10.10
N VAL A 149 12.60 -5.04 -11.07
CA VAL A 149 13.00 -4.34 -12.30
C VAL A 149 11.78 -3.92 -13.12
N VAL A 150 10.79 -4.81 -13.25
CA VAL A 150 9.54 -4.52 -13.98
C VAL A 150 8.75 -3.42 -13.26
N THR A 151 8.62 -3.47 -11.94
CA THR A 151 7.92 -2.44 -11.17
C THR A 151 8.65 -1.09 -11.28
N TYR A 152 9.97 -1.08 -11.13
CA TYR A 152 10.78 0.13 -11.26
C TYR A 152 10.62 0.80 -12.63
N ARG A 153 10.75 0.03 -13.72
CA ARG A 153 10.62 0.55 -15.09
C ARG A 153 9.24 1.11 -15.41
N ASN A 154 8.21 0.63 -14.72
CA ASN A 154 6.81 0.96 -15.01
C ASN A 154 6.16 1.89 -13.98
N GLY A 155 6.82 2.11 -12.84
CA GLY A 155 6.45 3.09 -11.83
C GLY A 155 7.59 4.10 -11.67
N PRO A 156 8.42 4.00 -10.62
CA PRO A 156 9.41 5.03 -10.23
C PRO A 156 10.20 5.64 -11.39
N ALA A 157 10.75 4.85 -12.31
CA ALA A 157 11.58 5.35 -13.41
C ALA A 157 10.88 6.30 -14.39
N ARG A 158 9.53 6.34 -14.37
CA ARG A 158 8.71 7.21 -15.24
C ARG A 158 8.33 8.53 -14.60
N PHE A 159 8.27 8.56 -13.27
CA PHE A 159 7.81 9.70 -12.47
C PHE A 159 8.94 10.39 -11.72
N LEU A 160 10.17 9.87 -11.82
CA LEU A 160 11.35 10.42 -11.17
C LEU A 160 12.28 11.10 -12.18
N PRO A 161 12.93 12.22 -11.81
CA PRO A 161 12.81 12.92 -10.53
C PRO A 161 11.42 13.55 -10.31
N ALA A 162 10.88 13.43 -9.10
CA ALA A 162 9.54 13.91 -8.78
C ALA A 162 9.47 15.45 -8.83
N PHE A 163 8.39 15.99 -9.40
CA PHE A 163 8.15 17.43 -9.53
C PHE A 163 9.28 18.20 -10.25
N ALA A 164 9.93 17.56 -11.22
CA ALA A 164 10.97 18.19 -12.06
C ALA A 164 10.51 18.40 -13.51
N ASP A 165 9.48 17.67 -13.96
CA ASP A 165 8.94 17.75 -15.31
C ASP A 165 7.40 17.83 -15.24
N PRO A 166 6.78 18.92 -15.70
CA PRO A 166 5.33 19.12 -15.63
C PRO A 166 4.54 18.12 -16.49
N LEU A 167 5.22 17.46 -17.45
CA LEU A 167 4.64 16.41 -18.31
C LEU A 167 4.76 15.02 -17.70
N ARG A 168 5.52 14.86 -16.60
CA ARG A 168 5.77 13.57 -15.94
C ARG A 168 5.27 13.52 -14.50
N SER A 169 4.00 13.85 -14.32
CA SER A 169 3.35 13.83 -13.00
C SER A 169 2.21 12.82 -12.94
N ASP A 170 1.91 12.36 -11.72
CA ASP A 170 0.68 11.63 -11.40
C ASP A 170 0.02 12.30 -10.18
N PRO A 171 -1.21 12.83 -10.32
CA PRO A 171 -1.88 13.54 -9.24
C PRO A 171 -2.17 12.65 -8.03
N ALA A 172 -2.22 11.32 -8.17
CA ALA A 172 -2.39 10.41 -7.03
C ALA A 172 -1.18 10.42 -6.10
N LEU A 173 0.04 10.55 -6.63
CA LEU A 173 1.25 10.63 -5.79
C LEU A 173 1.30 11.94 -5.01
N ALA A 174 0.93 13.06 -5.65
CA ALA A 174 0.78 14.36 -4.97
C ALA A 174 -0.31 14.31 -3.88
N PHE A 175 -1.46 13.71 -4.19
CA PHE A 175 -2.54 13.48 -3.23
C PHE A 175 -2.07 12.68 -2.00
N HIS A 176 -1.36 11.57 -2.22
CA HIS A 176 -0.83 10.74 -1.12
C HIS A 176 0.25 11.47 -0.31
N GLN A 177 1.09 12.28 -0.97
CA GLN A 177 2.06 13.12 -0.25
C GLN A 177 1.37 14.21 0.59
N ALA A 178 0.34 14.89 0.07
CA ALA A 178 -0.40 15.89 0.82
C ALA A 178 -1.11 15.29 2.05
N LEU A 179 -1.68 14.08 1.94
CA LEU A 179 -2.23 13.36 3.09
C LEU A 179 -1.15 12.96 4.11
N ALA A 180 0.04 12.55 3.66
CA ALA A 180 1.16 12.27 4.57
C ALA A 180 1.68 13.54 5.25
N ALA A 181 1.65 14.68 4.57
CA ALA A 181 1.99 15.98 5.14
C ALA A 181 0.98 16.38 6.24
N SER A 182 -0.32 16.24 5.98
CA SER A 182 -1.36 16.45 6.99
C SER A 182 -1.15 15.52 8.18
N ALA A 183 -0.91 14.23 7.94
CA ALA A 183 -0.75 13.23 9.00
C ALA A 183 0.31 13.63 10.04
N LYS A 184 1.37 14.36 9.65
CA LYS A 184 2.42 14.82 10.58
C LYS A 184 1.85 15.67 11.73
N TYR A 185 0.78 16.43 11.49
CA TYR A 185 0.24 17.41 12.42
C TYR A 185 -1.24 17.17 12.77
N ASP A 186 -2.01 16.55 11.87
CA ASP A 186 -3.45 16.36 12.02
C ASP A 186 -3.81 14.87 12.18
N VAL A 187 -4.47 14.55 13.29
CA VAL A 187 -5.14 13.25 13.51
C VAL A 187 -6.49 13.52 14.17
N PRO A 188 -7.63 13.33 13.46
CA PRO A 188 -7.76 12.77 12.12
C PRO A 188 -7.15 13.66 11.02
N ILE A 189 -6.71 13.03 9.92
CA ILE A 189 -6.12 13.71 8.77
C ILE A 189 -7.13 14.67 8.13
N SER A 190 -6.63 15.78 7.60
CA SER A 190 -7.39 16.79 6.89
C SER A 190 -6.96 16.92 5.42
N THR A 191 -7.80 17.52 4.58
CA THR A 191 -7.46 17.86 3.20
C THR A 191 -6.69 19.18 3.18
N LEU A 192 -5.36 19.11 3.20
CA LEU A 192 -4.52 20.32 3.17
C LEU A 192 -4.78 21.18 1.93
N TRP A 193 -5.17 20.61 0.80
CA TRP A 193 -5.47 21.36 -0.43
C TRP A 193 -6.83 22.10 -0.40
N LEU A 194 -7.65 21.88 0.64
CA LEU A 194 -9.00 22.43 0.74
C LEU A 194 -9.35 22.81 2.18
N GLY A 195 -8.72 23.86 2.69
CA GLY A 195 -9.06 24.51 3.95
C GLY A 195 -9.01 23.61 5.19
N GLY A 196 -8.38 22.44 5.11
CA GLY A 196 -8.27 21.49 6.23
C GLY A 196 -9.58 20.75 6.56
N GLU A 197 -10.49 20.53 5.62
CA GLU A 197 -11.68 19.70 5.88
C GLU A 197 -11.28 18.27 6.35
N PRO A 198 -12.00 17.66 7.32
CA PRO A 198 -11.67 16.31 7.77
C PRO A 198 -11.74 15.27 6.66
N MET A 199 -10.72 14.44 6.51
CA MET A 199 -10.64 13.43 5.47
C MET A 199 -11.16 12.08 5.97
N ARG A 200 -12.25 11.56 5.39
CA ARG A 200 -12.84 10.27 5.81
C ARG A 200 -12.21 9.04 5.15
N TYR A 201 -10.93 9.07 4.80
CA TYR A 201 -10.30 8.07 3.92
C TYR A 201 -9.58 6.95 4.70
N HIS A 202 -9.15 5.89 4.00
CA HIS A 202 -8.27 4.87 4.58
C HIS A 202 -6.84 5.42 4.68
N THR A 203 -6.55 6.03 5.83
CA THR A 203 -5.39 6.90 5.97
C THR A 203 -4.11 6.22 6.46
N PHE A 204 -4.13 5.08 7.14
CA PHE A 204 -3.02 4.59 7.99
C PHE A 204 -1.65 4.46 7.31
N SER A 205 -1.59 4.27 6.00
CA SER A 205 -0.33 4.31 5.26
C SER A 205 0.34 5.70 5.29
N HIS A 206 -0.45 6.77 5.30
CA HIS A 206 0.01 8.16 5.43
C HIS A 206 0.54 8.45 6.84
N GLN A 207 -0.09 7.92 7.89
CA GLN A 207 0.47 7.98 9.25
C GLN A 207 1.80 7.22 9.36
N PHE A 208 1.91 6.06 8.69
CA PHE A 208 3.20 5.34 8.62
C PHE A 208 4.28 6.15 7.88
N LEU A 209 3.92 6.82 6.78
CA LEU A 209 4.82 7.72 6.06
C LEU A 209 5.21 8.94 6.90
N ALA A 210 4.27 9.56 7.61
CA ALA A 210 4.53 10.68 8.51
C ALA A 210 5.44 10.29 9.67
N ALA A 211 5.20 9.14 10.30
CA ALA A 211 6.08 8.58 11.33
C ALA A 211 7.49 8.38 10.77
N THR A 212 7.60 7.78 9.58
CA THR A 212 8.87 7.56 8.90
C THR A 212 9.60 8.88 8.64
N ALA A 213 8.90 9.91 8.16
CA ALA A 213 9.46 11.24 7.92
C ALA A 213 9.94 11.91 9.22
N TRP A 214 9.16 11.83 10.30
CA TRP A 214 9.55 12.35 11.62
C TRP A 214 10.83 11.70 12.16
N ILE A 215 10.92 10.37 12.06
CA ILE A 215 12.02 9.58 12.61
C ILE A 215 13.29 9.74 11.77
N THR A 216 13.16 9.62 10.44
CA THR A 216 14.31 9.61 9.53
C THR A 216 14.76 11.00 9.10
N ARG A 217 13.90 12.01 9.23
CA ARG A 217 14.10 13.37 8.69
C ARG A 217 14.35 13.36 7.18
N ILE A 218 13.71 12.43 6.46
CA ILE A 218 13.72 12.38 5.00
C ILE A 218 12.49 13.14 4.50
N ASP A 219 12.69 13.89 3.42
CA ASP A 219 11.63 14.61 2.71
C ASP A 219 10.49 13.67 2.28
N LEU A 220 9.24 14.11 2.44
CA LEU A 220 8.09 13.29 2.04
C LEU A 220 8.08 12.99 0.53
N THR A 221 8.59 13.91 -0.29
CA THR A 221 8.74 13.70 -1.74
C THR A 221 9.59 12.48 -2.02
N VAL A 222 10.78 12.42 -1.40
CA VAL A 222 11.73 11.31 -1.57
C VAL A 222 11.16 10.02 -0.98
N LEU A 223 10.52 10.08 0.19
CA LEU A 223 9.90 8.90 0.81
C LEU A 223 8.79 8.30 -0.05
N VAL A 224 7.84 9.11 -0.50
CA VAL A 224 6.65 8.66 -1.25
C VAL A 224 7.00 8.19 -2.65
N HIS A 225 7.86 8.93 -3.37
CA HIS A 225 8.15 8.65 -4.77
C HIS A 225 9.31 7.67 -4.98
N SER A 226 10.35 7.72 -4.13
CA SER A 226 11.59 6.98 -4.40
C SER A 226 11.80 5.77 -3.50
N LEU A 227 11.45 5.86 -2.20
CA LEU A 227 11.95 4.91 -1.20
C LEU A 227 10.92 3.86 -0.75
N ILE A 228 9.69 4.27 -0.41
CA ILE A 228 8.77 3.42 0.36
C ILE A 228 8.25 2.20 -0.40
N TRP A 229 8.11 2.29 -1.71
CA TRP A 229 7.51 1.24 -2.54
C TRP A 229 8.30 -0.08 -2.47
N LEU A 230 9.63 0.00 -2.35
CA LEU A 230 10.52 -1.14 -2.45
C LEU A 230 10.38 -2.13 -1.29
N PRO A 231 10.47 -1.72 -0.01
CA PRO A 231 10.27 -2.66 1.10
C PRO A 231 8.84 -3.20 1.16
N LEU A 232 7.83 -2.38 0.79
CA LEU A 232 6.44 -2.84 0.70
C LEU A 232 6.28 -3.98 -0.32
N LEU A 233 6.83 -3.80 -1.52
CA LEU A 233 6.79 -4.80 -2.58
C LEU A 233 7.52 -6.09 -2.17
N LEU A 234 8.75 -5.97 -1.64
CA LEU A 234 9.53 -7.12 -1.21
C LEU A 234 8.84 -7.91 -0.09
N ALA A 235 8.31 -7.22 0.94
CA ALA A 235 7.60 -7.86 2.03
C ALA A 235 6.32 -8.54 1.56
N GLY A 236 5.52 -7.88 0.71
CA GLY A 236 4.30 -8.46 0.15
C GLY A 236 4.58 -9.73 -0.66
N CYS A 237 5.56 -9.68 -1.57
CA CYS A 237 5.97 -10.86 -2.36
C CYS A 237 6.54 -11.99 -1.48
N ALA A 238 7.37 -11.67 -0.48
CA ALA A 238 7.91 -12.66 0.44
C ALA A 238 6.81 -13.33 1.29
N LEU A 239 5.76 -12.60 1.68
CA LEU A 239 4.59 -13.16 2.36
C LEU A 239 3.76 -14.06 1.44
N VAL A 240 3.61 -13.73 0.16
CA VAL A 240 2.97 -14.60 -0.85
C VAL A 240 3.77 -15.90 -1.01
N PHE A 241 5.09 -15.82 -1.07
CA PHE A 241 5.97 -16.99 -1.05
C PHE A 241 5.71 -17.86 0.20
N ALA A 242 5.71 -17.24 1.38
CA ALA A 242 5.51 -17.93 2.66
C ALA A 242 4.11 -18.58 2.75
N LEU A 243 3.07 -17.88 2.27
CA LEU A 243 1.71 -18.39 2.21
C LEU A 243 1.60 -19.59 1.26
N THR A 244 2.23 -19.52 0.09
CA THR A 244 2.27 -20.64 -0.87
C THR A 244 3.01 -21.85 -0.28
N ALA A 245 4.12 -21.61 0.43
CA ALA A 245 4.91 -22.66 1.08
C ALA A 245 4.10 -23.45 2.12
N ARG A 246 3.07 -22.84 2.76
CA ARG A 246 2.15 -23.52 3.69
C ARG A 246 1.40 -24.71 3.09
N PHE A 247 1.32 -24.79 1.76
CA PHE A 247 0.60 -25.83 1.03
C PHE A 247 1.53 -26.68 0.14
N THR A 248 2.83 -26.37 0.08
CA THR A 248 3.74 -26.89 -0.94
C THR A 248 5.12 -27.33 -0.42
N GLU A 249 5.19 -27.95 0.76
CA GLU A 249 6.46 -28.27 1.46
C GLU A 249 7.58 -28.90 0.58
N LYS A 250 7.24 -29.79 -0.37
CA LYS A 250 8.23 -30.45 -1.23
C LYS A 250 8.50 -29.77 -2.58
N ALA A 251 7.79 -28.69 -2.94
CA ALA A 251 7.94 -28.04 -4.25
C ALA A 251 8.78 -26.78 -4.11
N SER A 252 9.96 -26.77 -4.71
CA SER A 252 10.92 -25.68 -4.57
C SER A 252 10.59 -24.43 -5.41
N TRP A 253 9.69 -24.55 -6.38
CA TRP A 253 9.41 -23.47 -7.35
C TRP A 253 8.06 -22.78 -7.10
N ALA A 254 7.11 -23.42 -6.41
CA ALA A 254 5.72 -22.98 -6.34
C ALA A 254 5.57 -21.57 -5.74
N GLY A 255 6.27 -21.30 -4.63
CA GLY A 255 6.24 -19.98 -4.01
C GLY A 255 6.87 -18.90 -4.89
N SER A 256 7.99 -19.19 -5.57
CA SER A 256 8.64 -18.23 -6.46
C SER A 256 7.80 -17.95 -7.71
N LEU A 257 7.09 -18.96 -8.22
CA LEU A 257 6.12 -18.76 -9.29
C LEU A 257 4.96 -17.88 -8.84
N ALA A 258 4.42 -18.09 -7.63
CA ALA A 258 3.38 -17.23 -7.08
C ALA A 258 3.83 -15.77 -6.98
N VAL A 259 5.09 -15.52 -6.61
CA VAL A 259 5.69 -14.16 -6.63
C VAL A 259 5.68 -13.57 -8.04
N LEU A 260 6.10 -14.33 -9.06
CA LEU A 260 6.06 -13.87 -10.45
C LEU A 260 4.63 -13.59 -10.92
N VAL A 261 3.68 -14.47 -10.62
CA VAL A 261 2.26 -14.29 -10.97
C VAL A 261 1.69 -13.03 -10.30
N VAL A 262 2.03 -12.75 -9.04
CA VAL A 262 1.56 -11.55 -8.35
C VAL A 262 2.23 -10.28 -8.86
N GLY A 263 3.54 -10.33 -9.05
CA GLY A 263 4.33 -9.15 -9.42
C GLY A 263 4.21 -8.75 -10.89
N LEU A 264 4.04 -9.73 -11.77
CA LEU A 264 3.90 -9.52 -13.22
C LEU A 264 2.45 -9.60 -13.69
N GLY A 265 1.62 -10.36 -12.98
CA GLY A 265 0.19 -10.43 -13.29
C GLY A 265 -0.52 -9.13 -12.96
N GLY A 266 -1.41 -8.74 -13.87
CA GLY A 266 -2.36 -7.65 -13.66
C GLY A 266 -3.77 -8.19 -13.50
N THR A 267 -4.59 -7.48 -12.74
CA THR A 267 -6.05 -7.58 -12.93
C THR A 267 -6.37 -6.94 -14.27
N TRP A 268 -6.95 -7.68 -15.21
CA TRP A 268 -7.55 -7.09 -16.40
C TRP A 268 -8.59 -6.06 -15.94
N GLY A 269 -8.41 -4.80 -16.33
CA GLY A 269 -9.35 -3.73 -16.04
C GLY A 269 -10.24 -3.50 -17.27
N PRO A 270 -11.56 -3.65 -17.18
CA PRO A 270 -12.45 -3.48 -18.34
C PRO A 270 -12.86 -2.02 -18.61
N LEU A 271 -12.14 -1.01 -18.12
CA LEU A 271 -12.69 0.35 -18.03
C LEU A 271 -11.74 1.43 -18.57
N ARG A 272 -11.58 1.44 -19.89
CA ARG A 272 -11.62 2.65 -20.75
C ARG A 272 -11.68 2.19 -22.20
N GLU A 273 -12.53 2.81 -23.01
CA GLU A 273 -12.54 2.64 -24.46
C GLU A 273 -11.09 2.78 -24.99
N GLY A 274 -10.57 1.69 -25.57
CA GLY A 274 -9.25 1.67 -26.22
C GLY A 274 -8.05 1.17 -25.41
N ASP A 275 -8.08 1.07 -24.07
CA ASP A 275 -6.92 0.60 -23.28
C ASP A 275 -7.17 -0.82 -22.71
N ALA A 276 -7.15 -1.81 -23.60
CA ALA A 276 -7.22 -3.23 -23.25
C ALA A 276 -5.87 -3.74 -22.72
N GLY A 277 -5.38 -3.23 -21.58
CA GLY A 277 -4.10 -3.70 -21.05
C GLY A 277 -4.04 -3.94 -19.55
N GLN A 278 -3.27 -4.98 -19.24
CA GLN A 278 -2.90 -5.38 -17.90
C GLN A 278 -1.90 -4.37 -17.35
N VAL A 279 -2.30 -3.55 -16.39
CA VAL A 279 -1.31 -2.94 -15.49
C VAL A 279 -0.99 -3.96 -14.42
N ALA A 280 0.26 -4.40 -14.34
CA ALA A 280 0.72 -5.34 -13.31
C ALA A 280 0.32 -4.84 -11.91
N ALA A 281 -0.16 -5.73 -11.04
CA ALA A 281 -0.65 -5.36 -9.71
C ALA A 281 0.40 -4.60 -8.89
N ALA A 282 1.68 -4.91 -9.10
CA ALA A 282 2.82 -4.23 -8.47
C ALA A 282 2.98 -2.76 -8.91
N VAL A 283 2.63 -2.41 -10.15
CA VAL A 283 2.70 -1.03 -10.65
C VAL A 283 1.59 -0.16 -10.05
N TRP A 284 0.38 -0.71 -9.91
CA TRP A 284 -0.71 -0.02 -9.19
C TRP A 284 -0.43 0.14 -7.70
N ALA A 285 0.29 -0.79 -7.10
CA ALA A 285 0.73 -0.67 -5.72
C ALA A 285 1.65 0.54 -5.53
N TYR A 286 2.56 0.82 -6.48
CA TYR A 286 3.43 1.99 -6.44
C TYR A 286 2.63 3.31 -6.40
N LEU A 287 1.63 3.46 -7.27
CA LEU A 287 0.81 4.68 -7.33
C LEU A 287 -0.15 4.84 -6.15
N SER A 288 -0.27 3.84 -5.27
CA SER A 288 -1.16 3.88 -4.13
C SER A 288 -0.50 3.25 -2.89
N PRO A 289 0.21 4.04 -2.07
CA PRO A 289 0.80 3.58 -0.81
C PRO A 289 -0.17 2.82 0.11
N PRO A 290 -1.46 3.20 0.25
CA PRO A 290 -2.41 2.39 1.00
C PRO A 290 -2.64 1.00 0.40
N GLN A 291 -2.71 0.89 -0.93
CA GLN A 291 -2.82 -0.42 -1.60
C GLN A 291 -1.54 -1.24 -1.44
N ALA A 292 -0.35 -0.63 -1.57
CA ALA A 292 0.92 -1.33 -1.38
C ALA A 292 1.05 -1.91 0.04
N LEU A 293 0.76 -1.11 1.07
CA LEU A 293 0.74 -1.61 2.44
C LEU A 293 -0.38 -2.64 2.66
N GLY A 294 -1.53 -2.49 2.01
CA GLY A 294 -2.60 -3.49 2.01
C GLY A 294 -2.16 -4.84 1.47
N LEU A 295 -1.32 -4.86 0.41
CA LEU A 295 -0.71 -6.06 -0.16
C LEU A 295 0.38 -6.70 0.73
N VAL A 296 0.80 -6.03 1.80
CA VAL A 296 1.62 -6.61 2.86
C VAL A 296 0.73 -7.16 3.99
N ILE A 297 -0.21 -6.34 4.47
CA ILE A 297 -1.06 -6.69 5.62
C ILE A 297 -2.00 -7.85 5.29
N ALA A 298 -2.59 -7.90 4.09
CA ALA A 298 -3.52 -8.97 3.72
C ALA A 298 -2.87 -10.37 3.68
N PRO A 299 -1.74 -10.60 2.98
CA PRO A 299 -1.05 -11.90 3.03
C PRO A 299 -0.53 -12.26 4.43
N ALA A 300 -0.03 -11.30 5.21
CA ALA A 300 0.37 -11.54 6.60
C ALA A 300 -0.81 -12.01 7.46
N PHE A 301 -1.97 -11.33 7.33
CA PHE A 301 -3.20 -11.71 7.98
C PHE A 301 -3.66 -13.12 7.56
N CYS A 302 -3.66 -13.40 6.26
CA CYS A 302 -4.02 -14.71 5.72
C CYS A 302 -3.11 -15.82 6.27
N LEU A 303 -1.82 -15.57 6.40
CA LEU A 303 -0.86 -16.54 6.94
C LEU A 303 -1.15 -16.88 8.41
N VAL A 304 -1.37 -15.87 9.26
CA VAL A 304 -1.74 -16.12 10.68
C VAL A 304 -3.13 -16.71 10.82
N ALA A 305 -4.09 -16.35 9.96
CA ALA A 305 -5.44 -16.91 9.96
C ALA A 305 -5.43 -18.40 9.60
N VAL A 306 -4.65 -18.80 8.59
CA VAL A 306 -4.46 -20.21 8.22
C VAL A 306 -3.87 -21.00 9.39
N ASP A 307 -2.82 -20.50 10.02
CA ASP A 307 -2.17 -21.20 11.14
C ASP A 307 -3.08 -21.24 12.39
N LEU A 308 -3.92 -20.22 12.61
CA LEU A 308 -4.92 -20.17 13.68
C LEU A 308 -6.04 -21.21 13.45
N LEU A 309 -6.58 -21.30 12.23
CA LEU A 309 -7.63 -22.26 11.87
C LEU A 309 -7.14 -23.72 11.91
N ARG A 310 -5.84 -23.93 11.66
CA ARG A 310 -5.16 -25.22 11.84
C ARG A 310 -4.83 -25.54 13.31
N ARG A 311 -5.28 -24.68 14.26
CA ARG A 311 -5.17 -24.85 15.72
C ARG A 311 -3.76 -25.06 16.24
N GLN A 312 -2.79 -24.42 15.61
CA GLN A 312 -1.43 -24.46 16.11
C GLN A 312 -1.30 -23.60 17.37
N GLN A 313 -0.69 -24.15 18.42
CA GLN A 313 -0.30 -23.40 19.62
C GLN A 313 0.79 -22.36 19.29
N PRO A 314 0.94 -21.27 20.08
CA PRO A 314 0.23 -20.90 21.32
C PRO A 314 -1.05 -20.06 21.14
N ARG A 315 -1.88 -19.95 22.20
CA ARG A 315 -3.09 -19.10 22.23
C ARG A 315 -2.81 -17.61 22.03
N SER A 316 -1.61 -17.12 22.38
CA SER A 316 -1.18 -15.74 22.13
C SER A 316 -1.20 -15.36 20.65
N ARG A 317 -1.25 -16.35 19.74
CA ARG A 317 -1.41 -16.12 18.30
C ARG A 317 -2.62 -15.28 17.92
N TRP A 318 -3.66 -15.17 18.76
CA TRP A 318 -4.79 -14.29 18.50
C TRP A 318 -4.42 -12.80 18.43
N VAL A 319 -3.35 -12.38 19.11
CA VAL A 319 -2.93 -10.98 19.13
C VAL A 319 -2.52 -10.49 17.73
N LEU A 320 -1.85 -11.34 16.93
CA LEU A 320 -1.38 -10.98 15.59
C LEU A 320 -2.52 -10.71 14.58
N PRO A 321 -3.48 -11.61 14.33
CA PRO A 321 -4.59 -11.33 13.42
C PRO A 321 -5.47 -10.18 13.91
N ILE A 322 -5.62 -9.98 15.23
CA ILE A 322 -6.37 -8.84 15.76
C ILE A 322 -5.65 -7.52 15.45
N GLY A 323 -4.36 -7.42 15.78
CA GLY A 323 -3.57 -6.21 15.49
C GLY A 323 -3.50 -5.91 13.99
N LEU A 324 -3.28 -6.94 13.16
CA LEU A 324 -3.30 -6.81 11.71
C LEU A 324 -4.69 -6.40 11.18
N ALA A 325 -5.78 -6.91 11.76
CA ALA A 325 -7.15 -6.55 11.37
C ALA A 325 -7.49 -5.09 11.71
N ILE A 326 -7.09 -4.61 12.89
CA ILE A 326 -7.26 -3.20 13.30
C ILE A 326 -6.56 -2.27 12.31
N VAL A 327 -5.30 -2.58 11.98
CA VAL A 327 -4.52 -1.78 11.02
C VAL A 327 -5.07 -1.92 9.60
N ALA A 328 -5.55 -3.10 9.22
CA ALA A 328 -6.09 -3.36 7.89
C ALA A 328 -7.21 -2.40 7.53
N VAL A 329 -8.07 -1.99 8.47
CA VAL A 329 -9.18 -1.09 8.13
C VAL A 329 -8.71 0.28 7.64
N GLY A 330 -7.74 0.86 8.35
CA GLY A 330 -7.20 2.16 7.97
C GLY A 330 -6.18 2.08 6.83
N VAL A 331 -5.61 0.93 6.54
CA VAL A 331 -4.73 0.73 5.37
C VAL A 331 -5.55 0.51 4.10
N LYS A 332 -6.48 -0.45 4.14
CA LYS A 332 -7.39 -0.74 3.03
C LYS A 332 -8.66 -1.42 3.53
N ALA A 333 -9.77 -0.70 3.49
CA ALA A 333 -11.07 -1.17 4.01
C ALA A 333 -11.58 -2.48 3.36
N THR A 334 -11.08 -2.86 2.17
CA THR A 334 -11.44 -4.11 1.49
C THR A 334 -10.94 -5.37 2.20
N ILE A 335 -9.95 -5.31 3.08
CA ILE A 335 -9.33 -6.51 3.68
C ILE A 335 -10.30 -7.23 4.63
N LEU A 336 -11.05 -6.50 5.48
CA LEU A 336 -11.93 -7.13 6.47
C LEU A 336 -13.17 -7.81 5.87
N PRO A 337 -13.86 -7.24 4.87
CA PRO A 337 -14.92 -7.97 4.15
C PRO A 337 -14.41 -9.29 3.56
N LEU A 338 -13.22 -9.29 2.95
CA LEU A 338 -12.60 -10.51 2.41
C LEU A 338 -12.27 -11.52 3.52
N ALA A 339 -11.69 -11.05 4.63
CA ALA A 339 -11.40 -11.88 5.80
C ALA A 339 -12.68 -12.51 6.40
N ALA A 340 -13.75 -11.72 6.54
CA ALA A 340 -15.05 -12.19 7.01
C ALA A 340 -15.63 -13.25 6.07
N GLY A 341 -15.56 -13.05 4.76
CA GLY A 341 -15.96 -14.04 3.76
C GLY A 341 -15.17 -15.35 3.84
N GLY A 342 -13.85 -15.26 4.06
CA GLY A 342 -13.00 -16.42 4.31
C GLY A 342 -13.40 -17.21 5.54
N PHE A 343 -13.65 -16.53 6.67
CA PHE A 343 -14.10 -17.19 7.90
C PHE A 343 -15.51 -17.76 7.79
N LEU A 344 -16.42 -17.06 7.09
CA LEU A 344 -17.78 -17.53 6.84
C LEU A 344 -17.77 -18.83 6.05
N LEU A 345 -17.07 -18.90 4.92
CA LEU A 345 -16.99 -20.13 4.13
C LEU A 345 -16.39 -21.27 4.97
N THR A 346 -15.36 -20.98 5.75
CA THR A 346 -14.74 -21.97 6.65
C THR A 346 -15.73 -22.46 7.71
N PHE A 347 -16.50 -21.55 8.32
CA PHE A 347 -17.54 -21.89 9.28
C PHE A 347 -18.60 -22.80 8.66
N LEU A 348 -19.09 -22.49 7.46
CA LEU A 348 -20.08 -23.28 6.75
C LEU A 348 -19.57 -24.70 6.44
N ILE A 349 -18.35 -24.82 5.89
CA ILE A 349 -17.75 -26.12 5.58
C ILE A 349 -17.45 -26.94 6.84
N LEU A 350 -16.96 -26.30 7.91
CA LEU A 350 -16.72 -27.00 9.18
C LEU A 350 -18.03 -27.48 9.81
N THR A 351 -19.10 -26.69 9.72
CA THR A 351 -20.44 -27.07 10.18
C THR A 351 -20.97 -28.26 9.38
N ALA A 352 -20.93 -28.19 8.05
CA ALA A 352 -21.35 -29.28 7.16
C ALA A 352 -20.55 -30.56 7.37
N THR A 353 -19.27 -30.44 7.71
CA THR A 353 -18.38 -31.59 7.99
C THR A 353 -18.37 -32.01 9.47
N LYS A 354 -19.25 -31.46 10.31
CA LYS A 354 -19.37 -31.75 11.75
C LYS A 354 -18.04 -31.60 12.53
N ARG A 355 -17.23 -30.62 12.14
CA ARG A 355 -15.96 -30.27 12.79
C ARG A 355 -16.14 -29.03 13.66
N ALA A 356 -15.23 -28.82 14.60
CA ALA A 356 -15.39 -27.74 15.56
C ALA A 356 -15.11 -26.34 14.94
N THR A 357 -16.12 -25.48 15.05
CA THR A 357 -16.28 -24.20 14.34
C THR A 357 -15.86 -22.96 15.14
N ARG A 358 -15.60 -23.10 16.44
CA ARG A 358 -15.41 -21.97 17.39
C ARG A 358 -14.44 -20.91 16.86
N THR A 359 -13.26 -21.31 16.38
CA THR A 359 -12.25 -20.38 15.84
C THR A 359 -12.76 -19.62 14.62
N ALA A 360 -13.43 -20.30 13.68
CA ALA A 360 -13.94 -19.66 12.46
C ALA A 360 -15.08 -18.68 12.79
N LEU A 361 -16.00 -19.07 13.67
CA LEU A 361 -17.11 -18.22 14.09
C LEU A 361 -16.61 -16.99 14.85
N THR A 362 -15.77 -17.18 15.87
CA THR A 362 -15.24 -16.07 16.70
C THR A 362 -14.39 -15.11 15.89
N ALA A 363 -13.49 -15.62 15.03
CA ALA A 363 -12.68 -14.77 14.16
C ALA A 363 -13.55 -14.03 13.13
N GLY A 364 -14.53 -14.70 12.51
CA GLY A 364 -15.45 -14.08 11.56
C GLY A 364 -16.27 -12.94 12.19
N LEU A 365 -16.89 -13.19 13.34
CA LEU A 365 -17.63 -12.16 14.09
C LEU A 365 -16.72 -10.99 14.50
N LEU A 366 -15.47 -11.28 14.88
CA LEU A 366 -14.51 -10.24 15.23
C LEU A 366 -14.13 -9.38 14.01
N MET A 367 -13.94 -9.96 12.83
CA MET A 367 -13.68 -9.19 11.61
C MET A 367 -14.86 -8.27 11.26
N VAL A 368 -16.08 -8.76 11.42
CA VAL A 368 -17.31 -7.96 11.22
C VAL A 368 -17.38 -6.83 12.26
N ALA A 369 -17.13 -7.12 13.53
CA ALA A 369 -17.17 -6.12 14.60
C ALA A 369 -16.12 -5.02 14.42
N ILE A 370 -14.87 -5.39 14.11
CA ILE A 370 -13.79 -4.42 13.84
C ILE A 370 -14.13 -3.59 12.59
N GLY A 371 -14.59 -4.23 11.51
CA GLY A 371 -14.96 -3.53 10.28
C GLY A 371 -16.11 -2.56 10.47
N PHE A 372 -17.14 -2.96 11.21
CA PHE A 372 -18.28 -2.11 11.51
C PHE A 372 -17.91 -0.94 12.43
N GLY A 373 -17.14 -1.19 13.50
CA GLY A 373 -16.65 -0.14 14.39
C GLY A 373 -15.81 0.90 13.64
N ALA A 374 -14.96 0.45 12.72
CA ALA A 374 -14.15 1.35 11.90
C ALA A 374 -14.94 2.08 10.80
N LEU A 375 -15.98 1.46 10.22
CA LEU A 375 -16.90 2.16 9.31
C LEU A 375 -17.58 3.35 10.02
N LEU A 376 -18.00 3.16 11.27
CA LEU A 376 -18.62 4.23 12.06
C LEU A 376 -17.61 5.31 12.48
N THR A 377 -16.41 4.93 12.92
CA THR A 377 -15.44 5.86 13.50
C THR A 377 -14.50 6.50 12.48
N LEU A 378 -13.83 5.72 11.63
CA LEU A 378 -12.84 6.22 10.66
C LEU A 378 -13.49 6.78 9.40
N LEU A 379 -14.50 6.08 8.88
CA LEU A 379 -15.18 6.47 7.64
C LEU A 379 -16.42 7.34 7.89
N GLY A 380 -16.80 7.56 9.15
CA GLY A 380 -17.95 8.38 9.54
C GLY A 380 -19.29 7.88 8.96
N GLY A 381 -19.44 6.57 8.81
CA GLY A 381 -20.59 5.93 8.19
C GLY A 381 -20.67 6.04 6.67
N GLN A 382 -19.62 6.55 6.01
CA GLN A 382 -19.62 6.71 4.55
C GLN A 382 -18.88 5.57 3.85
N THR A 383 -19.42 5.13 2.72
CA THR A 383 -18.83 4.10 1.86
C THR A 383 -17.97 4.68 0.74
N TRP A 384 -17.67 6.00 0.78
CA TRP A 384 -16.93 6.72 -0.27
C TRP A 384 -17.49 6.54 -1.67
N GLY A 385 -18.76 6.18 -1.77
CA GLY A 385 -19.45 5.97 -3.03
C GLY A 385 -19.52 4.58 -3.58
N THR A 386 -19.05 3.60 -2.81
CA THR A 386 -19.33 2.21 -3.11
C THR A 386 -20.81 1.95 -2.85
N GLN A 387 -21.56 1.69 -3.92
CA GLN A 387 -22.96 1.25 -3.86
C GLN A 387 -23.04 -0.25 -4.12
N PHE A 388 -23.94 -0.93 -3.43
CA PHE A 388 -24.25 -2.33 -3.72
C PHE A 388 -25.14 -2.38 -4.95
N MET A 389 -24.52 -2.52 -6.12
CA MET A 389 -25.19 -2.74 -7.38
C MET A 389 -24.38 -3.74 -8.18
N VAL A 390 -25.08 -4.60 -8.91
CA VAL A 390 -24.44 -5.56 -9.80
C VAL A 390 -23.78 -4.80 -10.95
N ASN A 391 -22.49 -5.04 -11.19
CA ASN A 391 -21.76 -4.43 -12.29
C ASN A 391 -21.88 -5.31 -13.55
N GLU A 392 -22.85 -5.01 -14.41
CA GLU A 392 -23.13 -5.77 -15.63
C GLU A 392 -21.95 -5.78 -16.62
N GLN A 393 -21.16 -4.71 -16.67
CA GLN A 393 -19.98 -4.62 -17.53
C GLN A 393 -18.85 -5.54 -17.07
N LEU A 394 -18.65 -5.67 -15.75
CA LEU A 394 -17.69 -6.62 -15.18
C LEU A 394 -18.18 -8.07 -15.29
N LEU A 395 -19.48 -8.31 -15.18
CA LEU A 395 -20.08 -9.65 -15.37
C LEU A 395 -19.93 -10.17 -16.81
N THR A 396 -19.87 -9.27 -17.79
CA THR A 396 -19.70 -9.61 -19.21
C THR A 396 -18.22 -9.65 -19.63
N ASP A 397 -17.29 -9.27 -18.75
CA ASP A 397 -15.85 -9.39 -19.00
C ASP A 397 -15.37 -10.84 -18.85
N TRP A 398 -15.51 -11.60 -19.93
CA TRP A 398 -15.08 -12.99 -20.01
C TRP A 398 -13.57 -13.18 -19.72
N ARG A 399 -12.73 -12.16 -19.93
CA ARG A 399 -11.27 -12.26 -19.70
C ARG A 399 -10.97 -12.26 -18.21
N MET A 400 -11.61 -11.35 -17.46
CA MET A 400 -11.54 -11.35 -16.00
C MET A 400 -12.09 -12.68 -15.46
N LEU A 401 -13.31 -13.08 -15.87
CA LEU A 401 -13.93 -14.31 -15.40
C LEU A 401 -13.11 -15.56 -15.74
N LEU A 402 -12.52 -15.64 -16.94
CA LEU A 402 -11.65 -16.74 -17.34
C LEU A 402 -10.36 -16.78 -16.53
N SER A 403 -9.71 -15.63 -16.30
CA SER A 403 -8.48 -15.57 -15.49
C SER A 403 -8.72 -16.05 -14.05
N TRP A 404 -9.87 -15.69 -13.48
CA TRP A 404 -10.30 -16.13 -12.17
C TRP A 404 -10.73 -17.60 -12.14
N ALA A 405 -11.44 -18.06 -13.17
CA ALA A 405 -11.80 -19.47 -13.32
C ALA A 405 -10.54 -20.34 -13.41
N LEU A 406 -9.55 -19.97 -14.22
CA LEU A 406 -8.27 -20.67 -14.33
C LEU A 406 -7.50 -20.68 -13.00
N ALA A 407 -7.52 -19.57 -12.27
CA ALA A 407 -6.87 -19.51 -10.97
C ALA A 407 -7.60 -20.37 -9.91
N CYS A 408 -8.93 -20.42 -9.96
CA CYS A 408 -9.77 -21.32 -9.17
C CYS A 408 -9.58 -22.80 -9.59
N CYS A 409 -9.31 -23.11 -10.86
CA CYS A 409 -9.03 -24.46 -11.34
C CYS A 409 -7.85 -25.09 -10.59
N GLY A 410 -6.81 -24.31 -10.30
CA GLY A 410 -5.69 -24.75 -9.47
C GLY A 410 -6.11 -25.24 -8.08
N VAL A 411 -7.09 -24.58 -7.46
CA VAL A 411 -7.58 -24.88 -6.10
C VAL A 411 -8.12 -26.32 -6.00
N PHE A 412 -8.74 -26.85 -7.05
CA PHE A 412 -9.28 -28.22 -7.06
C PHE A 412 -8.20 -29.30 -6.92
N PHE A 413 -6.95 -28.98 -7.29
CA PHE A 413 -5.82 -29.91 -7.18
C PHE A 413 -5.08 -29.84 -5.84
N LEU A 414 -5.48 -28.95 -4.93
CA LEU A 414 -5.08 -29.04 -3.53
C LEU A 414 -5.66 -30.34 -2.98
N ARG A 415 -4.83 -31.27 -2.49
CA ARG A 415 -5.31 -32.58 -2.00
C ARG A 415 -6.40 -32.39 -0.94
N ARG A 416 -7.66 -32.70 -1.29
CA ARG A 416 -8.86 -32.54 -0.45
C ARG A 416 -8.97 -31.11 0.13
N PRO A 417 -9.21 -30.07 -0.71
CA PRO A 417 -9.17 -28.68 -0.26
C PRO A 417 -10.19 -28.42 0.86
N TRP A 418 -11.35 -29.05 0.74
CA TRP A 418 -12.45 -29.01 1.70
C TRP A 418 -12.14 -29.61 3.08
N ARG A 419 -11.02 -30.33 3.24
CA ARG A 419 -10.59 -30.87 4.54
C ARG A 419 -9.61 -29.98 5.28
N ASP A 420 -8.96 -29.04 4.62
CA ASP A 420 -8.03 -28.11 5.24
C ASP A 420 -8.73 -26.77 5.49
N PRO A 421 -9.02 -26.41 6.76
CA PRO A 421 -9.69 -25.15 7.09
C PRO A 421 -8.94 -23.93 6.54
N GLY A 422 -7.61 -24.00 6.44
CA GLY A 422 -6.80 -22.92 5.88
C GLY A 422 -7.04 -22.72 4.38
N ALA A 423 -7.14 -23.80 3.61
CA ALA A 423 -7.42 -23.72 2.17
C ALA A 423 -8.84 -23.17 1.91
N VAL A 424 -9.82 -23.62 2.70
CA VAL A 424 -11.20 -23.13 2.62
C VAL A 424 -11.28 -21.64 2.96
N PHE A 425 -10.55 -21.19 3.98
CA PHE A 425 -10.48 -19.77 4.32
C PHE A 425 -9.94 -18.91 3.18
N LEU A 426 -8.81 -19.31 2.58
CA LEU A 426 -8.21 -18.58 1.46
C LEU A 426 -9.11 -18.58 0.22
N LEU A 427 -9.83 -19.67 -0.04
CA LEU A 427 -10.83 -19.72 -1.11
C LEU A 427 -12.00 -18.76 -0.82
N GLY A 428 -12.51 -18.72 0.41
CA GLY A 428 -13.57 -17.78 0.79
C GLY A 428 -13.11 -16.32 0.72
N PHE A 429 -11.85 -16.04 1.09
CA PHE A 429 -11.23 -14.73 0.95
C PHE A 429 -11.16 -14.30 -0.53
N ALA A 430 -10.74 -15.22 -1.41
CA ALA A 430 -10.71 -15.02 -2.84
C ALA A 430 -12.11 -14.73 -3.43
N LEU A 431 -13.07 -15.61 -3.13
CA LEU A 431 -14.46 -15.48 -3.60
C LEU A 431 -15.11 -14.20 -3.11
N ALA A 432 -14.85 -13.78 -1.87
CA ALA A 432 -15.32 -12.49 -1.36
C ALA A 432 -14.70 -11.29 -2.11
N GLY A 433 -13.46 -11.39 -2.56
CA GLY A 433 -12.83 -10.37 -3.40
C GLY A 433 -13.49 -10.27 -4.79
N LEU A 434 -13.80 -11.41 -5.41
CA LEU A 434 -14.54 -11.44 -6.68
C LEU A 434 -15.95 -10.90 -6.51
N ALA A 435 -16.69 -11.42 -5.51
CA ALA A 435 -18.05 -11.00 -5.22
C ALA A 435 -18.11 -9.50 -4.90
N GLY A 436 -17.20 -8.98 -4.07
CA GLY A 436 -17.11 -7.55 -3.80
C GLY A 436 -16.86 -6.72 -5.05
N THR A 437 -16.05 -7.22 -5.98
CA THR A 437 -15.79 -6.54 -7.27
C THR A 437 -17.02 -6.55 -8.19
N LEU A 438 -17.79 -7.64 -8.23
CA LEU A 438 -18.96 -7.80 -9.09
C LEU A 438 -20.23 -7.16 -8.53
N MET A 439 -20.36 -7.10 -7.20
CA MET A 439 -21.56 -6.63 -6.49
C MET A 439 -21.46 -5.17 -6.05
N THR A 440 -20.40 -4.45 -6.45
CA THR A 440 -20.26 -3.03 -6.17
C THR A 440 -19.97 -2.23 -7.44
N THR A 441 -20.62 -1.08 -7.55
CA THR A 441 -20.37 -0.08 -8.59
C THR A 441 -20.06 1.26 -7.93
N GLN A 442 -19.28 2.08 -8.64
CA GLN A 442 -18.99 3.45 -8.26
C GLN A 442 -18.61 4.25 -9.52
N THR A 443 -18.83 5.57 -9.52
CA THR A 443 -18.52 6.50 -10.62
C THR A 443 -17.02 6.65 -10.94
N ALA A 444 -16.16 5.99 -10.15
CA ALA A 444 -14.75 5.72 -10.42
C ALA A 444 -14.48 4.25 -10.08
N PRO A 445 -13.50 3.55 -10.71
CA PRO A 445 -13.29 2.08 -10.58
C PRO A 445 -12.75 1.64 -9.20
N SER A 446 -13.43 2.02 -8.12
CA SER A 446 -13.08 1.80 -6.72
C SER A 446 -13.45 0.40 -6.19
N GLN A 447 -14.13 -0.42 -7.01
CA GLN A 447 -14.40 -1.83 -6.75
C GLN A 447 -13.19 -2.72 -7.08
N VAL A 448 -12.30 -2.28 -7.98
CA VAL A 448 -11.07 -3.00 -8.39
C VAL A 448 -10.11 -3.32 -7.22
N PRO A 449 -9.96 -2.48 -6.17
CA PRO A 449 -9.26 -2.83 -4.94
C PRO A 449 -9.66 -4.14 -4.28
N PHE A 450 -10.93 -4.58 -4.37
CA PHE A 450 -11.35 -5.90 -3.85
C PHE A 450 -10.59 -7.01 -4.59
N LEU A 451 -10.62 -6.94 -5.92
CA LEU A 451 -9.91 -7.85 -6.83
C LEU A 451 -8.39 -7.84 -6.56
N ARG A 452 -7.78 -6.65 -6.48
CA ARG A 452 -6.33 -6.48 -6.26
C ARG A 452 -5.89 -7.02 -4.90
N THR A 453 -6.72 -6.91 -3.88
CA THR A 453 -6.43 -7.43 -2.52
C THR A 453 -6.51 -8.96 -2.47
N ALA A 454 -7.45 -9.56 -3.21
CA ALA A 454 -7.62 -11.02 -3.28
C ALA A 454 -6.60 -11.71 -4.18
N PHE A 455 -6.09 -11.03 -5.21
CA PHE A 455 -5.20 -11.59 -6.22
C PHE A 455 -3.97 -12.34 -5.67
N PRO A 456 -3.23 -11.83 -4.66
CA PRO A 456 -2.09 -12.56 -4.09
C PRO A 456 -2.45 -13.91 -3.46
N VAL A 457 -3.63 -13.99 -2.83
CA VAL A 457 -4.12 -15.22 -2.19
C VAL A 457 -4.45 -16.27 -3.24
N ILE A 458 -5.07 -15.84 -4.34
CA ILE A 458 -5.46 -16.71 -5.46
C ILE A 458 -4.23 -17.23 -6.19
N ALA A 459 -3.26 -16.36 -6.46
CA ALA A 459 -1.99 -16.76 -7.07
C ALA A 459 -1.27 -17.82 -6.22
N ALA A 460 -1.27 -17.64 -4.89
CA ALA A 460 -0.70 -18.62 -3.97
C ALA A 460 -1.43 -19.98 -4.03
N LEU A 461 -2.77 -19.98 -4.00
CA LEU A 461 -3.57 -21.20 -4.09
C LEU A 461 -3.42 -21.89 -5.46
N ALA A 462 -3.43 -21.13 -6.55
CA ALA A 462 -3.29 -21.65 -7.91
C ALA A 462 -1.92 -22.32 -8.11
N CYS A 463 -0.84 -21.67 -7.68
CA CYS A 463 0.51 -22.24 -7.75
C CYS A 463 0.67 -23.46 -6.83
N ALA A 464 0.02 -23.45 -5.66
CA ALA A 464 0.00 -24.61 -4.77
C ALA A 464 -0.76 -25.80 -5.36
N GLY A 465 -1.89 -25.53 -5.99
CA GLY A 465 -2.66 -26.47 -6.78
C GLY A 465 -1.86 -27.10 -7.92
N LEU A 466 -1.25 -26.26 -8.74
CA LEU A 466 -0.38 -26.68 -9.85
C LEU A 466 0.76 -27.57 -9.35
N ALA A 467 1.43 -27.18 -8.26
CA ALA A 467 2.51 -27.98 -7.67
C ALA A 467 2.03 -29.37 -7.20
N ASN A 468 0.78 -29.48 -6.74
CA ASN A 468 0.19 -30.76 -6.37
C ASN A 468 -0.23 -31.59 -7.59
N LEU A 469 -0.85 -30.98 -8.59
CA LEU A 469 -1.20 -31.63 -9.86
C LEU A 469 0.04 -32.23 -10.53
N VAL A 470 1.10 -31.42 -10.60
CA VAL A 470 2.37 -31.80 -11.19
C VAL A 470 2.98 -33.02 -10.48
N ARG A 471 2.83 -33.15 -9.15
CA ARG A 471 3.28 -34.35 -8.44
C ARG A 471 2.41 -35.58 -8.70
N LEU A 472 1.15 -35.40 -9.04
CA LEU A 472 0.21 -36.51 -9.29
C LEU A 472 0.34 -37.08 -10.70
N VAL A 473 0.71 -36.22 -11.68
CA VAL A 473 0.62 -36.56 -13.10
C VAL A 473 1.99 -36.66 -13.78
N LEU A 474 2.98 -35.85 -13.36
CA LEU A 474 4.23 -35.73 -14.11
C LEU A 474 5.33 -36.59 -13.54
N ASP A 475 5.84 -37.48 -14.40
CA ASP A 475 7.06 -38.23 -14.17
C ASP A 475 8.24 -37.26 -13.99
N ARG A 476 9.25 -37.64 -13.19
CA ARG A 476 10.27 -36.71 -12.65
C ARG A 476 11.07 -35.97 -13.75
N ARG A 477 11.16 -36.56 -14.95
CA ARG A 477 11.81 -35.99 -16.14
C ARG A 477 10.94 -34.99 -16.89
N VAL A 478 9.62 -35.24 -16.93
CA VAL A 478 8.66 -34.33 -17.56
C VAL A 478 8.50 -33.10 -16.66
N LEU A 479 8.47 -33.26 -15.34
CA LEU A 479 8.50 -32.17 -14.34
C LEU A 479 9.56 -31.10 -14.63
N VAL A 480 10.80 -31.52 -14.89
CA VAL A 480 11.91 -30.59 -15.17
C VAL A 480 11.66 -29.88 -16.49
N ARG A 481 11.24 -30.60 -17.53
CA ARG A 481 10.91 -30.00 -18.84
C ARG A 481 9.75 -29.01 -18.71
N THR A 482 8.63 -29.38 -18.08
CA THR A 482 7.47 -28.51 -17.90
C THR A 482 7.79 -27.31 -17.02
N ALA A 483 8.59 -27.45 -15.97
CA ALA A 483 9.02 -26.31 -15.16
C ALA A 483 9.92 -25.36 -15.95
N SER A 484 10.87 -25.88 -16.73
CA SER A 484 11.70 -25.07 -17.64
C SER A 484 10.87 -24.38 -18.70
N THR A 485 9.89 -25.07 -19.29
CA THR A 485 8.98 -24.50 -20.30
C THR A 485 8.06 -23.46 -19.66
N VAL A 486 7.48 -23.68 -18.48
CA VAL A 486 6.62 -22.69 -17.80
C VAL A 486 7.43 -21.47 -17.37
N VAL A 487 8.67 -21.63 -16.91
CA VAL A 487 9.55 -20.50 -16.62
C VAL A 487 9.94 -19.77 -17.90
N ALA A 488 10.34 -20.48 -18.96
CA ALA A 488 10.71 -19.88 -20.23
C ALA A 488 9.52 -19.18 -20.91
N THR A 489 8.35 -19.81 -20.93
CA THR A 489 7.10 -19.24 -21.44
C THR A 489 6.60 -18.11 -20.55
N GLY A 490 6.72 -18.20 -19.22
CA GLY A 490 6.37 -17.13 -18.29
C GLY A 490 7.28 -15.91 -18.45
N VAL A 491 8.58 -16.12 -18.62
CA VAL A 491 9.55 -15.07 -18.95
C VAL A 491 9.26 -14.51 -20.35
N ALA A 492 9.01 -15.36 -21.34
CA ALA A 492 8.69 -14.93 -22.69
C ALA A 492 7.39 -14.14 -22.75
N VAL A 493 6.33 -14.55 -22.04
CA VAL A 493 5.06 -13.84 -21.93
C VAL A 493 5.19 -12.56 -21.11
N ALA A 494 6.04 -12.52 -20.09
CA ALA A 494 6.32 -11.28 -19.36
C ALA A 494 7.11 -10.28 -20.21
N VAL A 495 8.10 -10.77 -20.97
CA VAL A 495 8.92 -9.97 -21.90
C VAL A 495 8.07 -9.51 -23.09
N LEU A 496 7.32 -10.42 -23.73
CA LEU A 496 6.40 -10.13 -24.83
C LEU A 496 5.20 -9.29 -24.36
N GLY A 497 4.66 -9.55 -23.18
CA GLY A 497 3.59 -8.72 -22.60
C GLY A 497 4.05 -7.30 -22.31
N ALA A 498 5.29 -7.15 -21.82
CA ALA A 498 5.92 -5.84 -21.62
C ALA A 498 6.25 -5.12 -22.93
N THR A 499 6.38 -5.83 -24.07
CA THR A 499 6.64 -5.22 -25.39
C THR A 499 5.41 -5.06 -26.28
N VAL A 500 4.38 -5.91 -26.13
CA VAL A 500 3.21 -5.99 -27.02
C VAL A 500 1.96 -5.33 -26.44
N PHE A 501 1.81 -5.26 -25.10
CA PHE A 501 0.65 -4.63 -24.44
C PHE A 501 1.09 -3.52 -23.48
N PRO A 502 1.50 -2.34 -23.99
CA PRO A 502 1.99 -1.25 -23.17
C PRO A 502 0.84 -0.51 -22.48
N VAL A 503 0.22 -1.08 -21.44
CA VAL A 503 -0.61 -0.30 -20.51
C VAL A 503 0.15 -0.15 -19.22
N PHE A 504 0.93 0.91 -19.22
CA PHE A 504 1.73 1.36 -18.11
C PHE A 504 1.02 2.50 -17.39
N ALA A 505 1.49 2.86 -16.20
CA ALA A 505 1.17 4.17 -15.67
C ALA A 505 1.68 5.23 -16.68
N LYS A 506 0.74 5.93 -17.33
CA LYS A 506 1.03 6.98 -18.30
C LYS A 506 1.23 8.27 -17.51
N PRO A 507 2.42 8.89 -17.57
CA PRO A 507 2.59 10.22 -16.99
C PRO A 507 1.58 11.19 -17.61
N GLN A 508 1.05 12.09 -16.79
CA GLN A 508 0.09 13.10 -17.21
C GLN A 508 0.75 14.47 -17.15
N ALA A 509 0.33 15.34 -18.07
CA ALA A 509 0.56 16.77 -17.93
C ALA A 509 -0.23 17.29 -16.72
N GLY A 510 0.30 18.32 -16.05
CA GLY A 510 -0.34 18.94 -14.88
C GLY A 510 0.44 18.79 -13.58
N GLY A 511 1.72 18.43 -13.65
CA GLY A 511 2.66 18.67 -12.55
C GLY A 511 3.24 20.09 -12.58
N PRO A 512 3.89 20.54 -11.50
CA PRO A 512 4.56 21.83 -11.47
C PRO A 512 5.85 21.83 -12.29
N THR A 513 6.25 23.00 -12.76
CA THR A 513 7.62 23.25 -13.20
C THR A 513 8.60 23.19 -12.01
N GLU A 514 9.90 23.12 -12.29
CA GLU A 514 10.92 23.19 -11.25
C GLU A 514 10.85 24.52 -10.45
N ALA A 515 10.51 25.63 -11.12
CA ALA A 515 10.39 26.95 -10.50
C ALA A 515 9.14 27.08 -9.60
N GLU A 516 8.02 26.48 -9.99
CA GLU A 516 6.83 26.36 -9.13
C GLU A 516 7.12 25.48 -7.91
N ALA A 517 7.72 24.31 -8.14
CA ALA A 517 8.07 23.38 -7.08
C ALA A 517 9.06 24.00 -6.07
N ALA A 518 10.02 24.80 -6.54
CA ALA A 518 10.94 25.55 -5.69
C ALA A 518 10.22 26.60 -4.83
N ALA A 519 9.26 27.33 -5.39
CA ALA A 519 8.45 28.31 -4.65
C ALA A 519 7.58 27.64 -3.57
N ALA A 520 7.02 26.47 -3.85
CA ALA A 520 6.26 25.69 -2.86
C ALA A 520 7.16 25.19 -1.72
N ARG A 521 8.37 24.72 -2.02
CA ARG A 521 9.36 24.33 -1.00
C ARG A 521 9.85 25.52 -0.17
N PHE A 522 9.98 26.71 -0.76
CA PHE A 522 10.26 27.93 -0.01
C PHE A 522 9.21 28.18 1.08
N LEU A 523 7.92 28.01 0.77
CA LEU A 523 6.85 28.12 1.76
C LEU A 523 7.02 27.10 2.89
N ARG A 524 7.32 25.84 2.57
CA ARG A 524 7.58 24.81 3.60
C ARG A 524 8.69 25.22 4.57
N ASP A 525 9.75 25.82 4.06
CA ASP A 525 10.94 26.12 4.85
C ASP A 525 10.83 27.47 5.60
N ASN A 526 9.89 28.34 5.20
CA ASN A 526 9.74 29.71 5.72
C ASN A 526 8.38 30.04 6.38
N SER A 527 7.49 29.06 6.52
CA SER A 527 6.18 29.20 7.17
C SER A 527 5.98 28.19 8.31
N ARG A 528 5.03 28.43 9.20
CA ARG A 528 4.66 27.46 10.26
C ARG A 528 3.66 26.43 9.72
N PRO A 529 3.66 25.17 10.21
CA PRO A 529 2.79 24.10 9.69
C PRO A 529 1.29 24.43 9.57
N GLY A 530 0.75 25.27 10.45
CA GLY A 530 -0.67 25.69 10.43
C GLY A 530 -0.96 27.01 9.71
N GLU A 531 0.04 27.66 9.09
CA GLU A 531 -0.19 28.90 8.33
C GLU A 531 -0.83 28.60 6.98
N LEU A 532 -1.91 29.32 6.67
CA LEU A 532 -2.76 29.09 5.51
C LEU A 532 -2.27 29.84 4.27
N ILE A 533 -2.27 29.15 3.14
CA ILE A 533 -1.91 29.68 1.81
C ILE A 533 -3.18 29.91 0.99
N ALA A 534 -3.28 30.99 0.23
CA ALA A 534 -4.21 31.10 -0.90
C ALA A 534 -3.45 31.01 -2.22
N THR A 535 -4.07 30.44 -3.26
CA THR A 535 -3.46 30.26 -4.59
C THR A 535 -4.51 30.46 -5.67
N ASN A 536 -4.11 30.88 -6.86
CA ASN A 536 -4.95 30.90 -8.06
C ASN A 536 -4.88 29.59 -8.88
N ALA A 537 -4.09 28.61 -8.42
CA ALA A 537 -3.93 27.32 -9.08
C ALA A 537 -4.96 26.29 -8.55
N HIS A 538 -5.95 25.98 -9.40
CA HIS A 538 -7.07 25.08 -9.04
C HIS A 538 -7.18 23.82 -9.91
N CYS A 539 -6.76 23.91 -11.17
CA CYS A 539 -6.96 22.87 -12.18
C CYS A 539 -5.61 22.39 -12.69
N ILE A 540 -5.44 21.08 -12.83
CA ILE A 540 -4.23 20.53 -13.50
C ILE A 540 -4.30 20.68 -15.02
N ALA A 541 -5.52 20.74 -15.56
CA ALA A 541 -5.80 21.02 -16.96
C ALA A 541 -7.23 21.55 -17.11
N GLN A 542 -7.46 22.36 -18.16
CA GLN A 542 -8.80 22.62 -18.68
C GLN A 542 -9.17 21.51 -19.66
N THR A 543 -10.34 20.90 -19.48
CA THR A 543 -10.88 19.85 -20.33
C THR A 543 -12.14 20.34 -21.05
N GLU A 544 -12.63 19.61 -22.04
CA GLU A 544 -13.92 19.91 -22.69
C GLU A 544 -15.09 19.90 -21.70
N ALA A 545 -14.99 19.14 -20.61
CA ALA A 545 -15.97 19.07 -19.52
C ALA A 545 -15.74 20.13 -18.41
N GLY A 546 -14.69 20.95 -18.52
CA GLY A 546 -14.32 21.99 -17.54
C GLY A 546 -13.01 21.69 -16.81
N CYS A 547 -12.88 22.18 -15.58
CA CYS A 547 -11.67 22.08 -14.76
C CYS A 547 -11.39 20.64 -14.27
N ASP A 548 -10.22 20.08 -14.57
CA ASP A 548 -9.71 18.90 -13.85
C ASP A 548 -9.15 19.32 -12.49
N SER A 549 -10.00 19.23 -11.46
CA SER A 549 -9.75 19.74 -10.11
C SER A 549 -8.84 18.86 -9.24
N ARG A 550 -8.00 17.99 -9.84
CA ARG A 550 -7.05 17.09 -9.16
C ARG A 550 -5.70 17.76 -8.84
N HIS A 551 -5.74 19.01 -8.39
CA HIS A 551 -4.55 19.81 -8.07
C HIS A 551 -4.20 19.68 -6.58
N TYR A 552 -3.07 19.04 -6.27
CA TYR A 552 -2.63 18.74 -4.89
C TYR A 552 -1.16 19.03 -4.61
N TRP A 553 -0.38 19.35 -5.65
CA TRP A 553 1.07 19.38 -5.54
C TRP A 553 1.55 20.58 -4.70
N LEU A 554 0.78 21.68 -4.60
CA LEU A 554 1.15 22.81 -3.76
C LEU A 554 1.06 22.42 -2.30
N ALA A 555 -0.07 21.83 -1.86
CA ALA A 555 -0.20 21.29 -0.51
C ALA A 555 0.85 20.19 -0.22
N ALA A 556 1.15 19.34 -1.21
CA ALA A 556 2.13 18.26 -1.07
C ALA A 556 3.56 18.77 -0.85
N LEU A 557 4.00 19.79 -1.60
CA LEU A 557 5.36 20.33 -1.54
C LEU A 557 5.56 21.34 -0.43
N SER A 558 4.56 22.20 -0.18
CA SER A 558 4.60 23.17 0.92
C SER A 558 4.42 22.49 2.28
N GLU A 559 3.77 21.33 2.32
CA GLU A 559 3.31 20.68 3.56
C GLU A 559 2.52 21.66 4.45
N ARG A 560 1.71 22.52 3.83
CA ARG A 560 0.88 23.55 4.50
C ARG A 560 -0.57 23.46 4.04
N PRO A 561 -1.51 23.91 4.88
CA PRO A 561 -2.89 24.06 4.46
C PRO A 561 -3.00 25.18 3.41
N VAL A 562 -3.79 24.91 2.39
CA VAL A 562 -4.18 25.81 1.30
C VAL A 562 -5.67 26.04 1.42
N LEU A 563 -6.12 27.29 1.39
CA LEU A 563 -7.51 27.69 1.51
C LEU A 563 -8.36 26.99 0.45
N LEU A 564 -7.91 27.07 -0.79
CA LEU A 564 -8.54 26.47 -1.96
C LEU A 564 -7.47 26.24 -3.02
N GLU A 565 -7.12 24.98 -3.27
CA GLU A 565 -6.31 24.51 -4.39
C GLU A 565 -7.25 23.73 -5.32
N GLY A 566 -7.07 22.42 -5.49
CA GLY A 566 -8.09 21.53 -6.04
C GLY A 566 -9.17 21.17 -5.02
N TRP A 567 -10.22 20.48 -5.46
CA TRP A 567 -11.28 19.98 -4.58
C TRP A 567 -11.71 18.55 -4.89
N SER A 568 -11.21 17.97 -5.98
CA SER A 568 -11.32 16.53 -6.22
C SER A 568 -10.67 15.77 -5.05
N GLY A 569 -11.13 14.55 -4.78
CA GLY A 569 -10.67 13.77 -3.63
C GLY A 569 -11.19 14.24 -2.26
N SER A 570 -11.92 15.36 -2.16
CA SER A 570 -12.66 15.71 -0.93
C SER A 570 -13.90 14.82 -0.76
N ASN A 571 -14.36 14.66 0.50
CA ASN A 571 -15.58 13.92 0.81
C ASN A 571 -16.79 14.50 0.05
N ARG A 572 -16.87 15.83 -0.01
CA ARG A 572 -18.00 16.54 -0.62
C ARG A 572 -17.99 16.41 -2.14
N ALA A 573 -16.84 16.59 -2.80
CA ALA A 573 -16.74 16.38 -4.25
C ALA A 573 -17.14 14.96 -4.64
N THR A 574 -16.68 13.95 -3.88
CA THR A 574 -17.03 12.54 -4.14
C THR A 574 -18.54 12.32 -3.97
N LYS A 575 -19.13 12.83 -2.89
CA LYS A 575 -20.58 12.71 -2.65
C LYS A 575 -21.41 13.39 -3.74
N THR A 576 -21.02 14.59 -4.17
CA THR A 576 -21.72 15.32 -5.23
C THR A 576 -21.62 14.61 -6.58
N ALA A 577 -20.42 14.14 -6.95
CA ALA A 577 -20.23 13.36 -8.18
C ALA A 577 -21.11 12.13 -8.24
N MET A 578 -21.21 11.38 -7.14
CA MET A 578 -22.11 10.24 -7.08
C MET A 578 -23.57 10.61 -7.30
N ALA A 579 -24.04 11.67 -6.64
CA ALA A 579 -25.42 12.11 -6.77
C ALA A 579 -25.74 12.59 -8.19
N ALA A 580 -24.75 13.14 -8.89
CA ALA A 580 -24.86 13.63 -10.26
C ALA A 580 -24.56 12.56 -11.33
N GLY A 581 -24.01 11.40 -10.95
CA GLY A 581 -23.54 10.38 -11.91
C GLY A 581 -22.32 10.81 -12.72
N THR A 582 -21.52 11.78 -12.25
CA THR A 582 -20.36 12.34 -12.95
C THR A 582 -19.04 11.94 -12.30
N ALA A 583 -17.92 12.23 -12.97
CA ALA A 583 -16.60 12.02 -12.40
C ALA A 583 -16.30 13.06 -11.30
N PRO A 584 -15.72 12.68 -10.13
CA PRO A 584 -15.36 13.62 -9.08
C PRO A 584 -14.43 14.76 -9.49
N LEU A 585 -13.64 14.56 -10.56
CA LEU A 585 -12.73 15.58 -11.07
C LEU A 585 -13.45 16.71 -11.81
N GLU A 586 -14.65 16.46 -12.35
CA GLU A 586 -15.43 17.39 -13.19
C GLU A 586 -16.50 18.15 -12.38
N VAL A 587 -16.67 17.82 -11.10
CA VAL A 587 -17.66 18.49 -10.24
C VAL A 587 -17.25 19.96 -10.05
N PRO A 588 -18.11 20.94 -10.33
CA PRO A 588 -17.82 22.34 -10.05
C PRO A 588 -17.64 22.60 -8.55
N PHE A 589 -16.78 23.55 -8.18
CA PHE A 589 -16.64 23.93 -6.78
C PHE A 589 -17.96 24.49 -6.24
N TRP A 590 -18.42 23.95 -5.11
CA TRP A 590 -19.76 24.22 -4.57
C TRP A 590 -19.89 25.59 -3.90
N ASN A 591 -18.79 26.18 -3.44
CA ASN A 591 -18.79 27.49 -2.78
C ASN A 591 -18.21 28.55 -3.73
N ARG A 592 -19.07 29.04 -4.64
CA ARG A 592 -18.66 30.03 -5.64
C ARG A 592 -18.17 31.34 -5.02
N ASP A 593 -18.74 31.73 -3.89
CA ASP A 593 -18.33 32.96 -3.19
C ASP A 593 -16.90 32.83 -2.63
N LEU A 594 -16.56 31.68 -2.05
CA LEU A 594 -15.19 31.44 -1.57
C LEU A 594 -14.17 31.42 -2.72
N LEU A 595 -14.51 30.76 -3.83
CA LEU A 595 -13.65 30.76 -5.03
C LEU A 595 -13.47 32.18 -5.57
N ALA A 596 -14.55 32.95 -5.71
CA ALA A 596 -14.46 34.33 -6.16
C ALA A 596 -13.64 35.22 -5.20
N ILE A 597 -13.77 35.04 -3.89
CA ILE A 597 -12.98 35.77 -2.89
C ILE A 597 -11.50 35.40 -2.96
N ASN A 598 -11.19 34.11 -3.14
CA ASN A 598 -9.84 33.60 -3.33
C ASN A 598 -9.20 34.20 -4.58
N ASP A 599 -9.89 34.15 -5.72
CA ASP A 599 -9.32 34.50 -7.03
C ASP A 599 -9.20 36.01 -7.21
N ALA A 600 -10.13 36.78 -6.63
CA ALA A 600 -10.15 38.23 -6.75
C ALA A 600 -8.86 38.90 -6.25
N VAL A 601 -8.16 38.33 -5.27
CA VAL A 601 -6.89 38.91 -4.80
C VAL A 601 -5.80 38.85 -5.88
N PHE A 602 -5.83 37.84 -6.75
CA PHE A 602 -4.82 37.66 -7.78
C PHE A 602 -5.13 38.49 -9.03
N VAL A 603 -6.40 38.59 -9.42
CA VAL A 603 -6.81 39.28 -10.66
C VAL A 603 -7.12 40.77 -10.44
N SER A 604 -7.78 41.13 -9.35
CA SER A 604 -8.22 42.50 -9.05
C SER A 604 -7.91 42.87 -7.58
N PRO A 605 -6.62 42.94 -7.22
CA PRO A 605 -6.19 43.15 -5.84
C PRO A 605 -6.71 44.48 -5.28
N SER A 606 -7.20 44.44 -4.04
CA SER A 606 -7.65 45.62 -3.32
C SER A 606 -7.48 45.40 -1.82
N ALA A 607 -7.40 46.49 -1.05
CA ALA A 607 -7.31 46.40 0.41
C ALA A 607 -8.47 45.58 1.04
N PRO A 608 -9.74 45.72 0.61
CA PRO A 608 -10.82 44.86 1.09
C PRO A 608 -10.67 43.38 0.72
N ALA A 609 -10.11 43.06 -0.45
CA ALA A 609 -9.88 41.67 -0.86
C ALA A 609 -8.82 40.99 0.01
N VAL A 610 -7.68 41.65 0.24
CA VAL A 610 -6.61 41.16 1.13
C VAL A 610 -7.13 41.03 2.56
N GLU A 611 -7.93 41.99 3.04
CA GLU A 611 -8.53 41.95 4.38
C GLU A 611 -9.52 40.78 4.56
N ARG A 612 -10.27 40.41 3.52
CA ARG A 612 -11.14 39.22 3.57
C ARG A 612 -10.33 37.94 3.72
N LEU A 613 -9.24 37.79 2.98
CA LEU A 613 -8.35 36.64 3.10
C LEU A 613 -7.64 36.59 4.45
N ARG A 614 -7.17 37.75 4.95
CA ARG A 614 -6.60 37.87 6.30
C ARG A 614 -7.58 37.39 7.38
N ARG A 615 -8.85 37.80 7.30
CA ARG A 615 -9.92 37.34 8.21
C ARG A 615 -10.25 35.86 8.05
N ALA A 616 -10.06 35.28 6.86
CA ALA A 616 -10.14 33.84 6.63
C ALA A 616 -8.90 33.07 7.15
N GLY A 617 -7.92 33.75 7.75
CA GLY A 617 -6.71 33.16 8.31
C GLY A 617 -5.56 32.99 7.31
N VAL A 618 -5.72 33.45 6.06
CA VAL A 618 -4.67 33.40 5.05
C VAL A 618 -3.53 34.33 5.47
N LYS A 619 -2.31 33.80 5.44
CA LYS A 619 -1.08 34.56 5.67
C LYS A 619 -0.21 34.65 4.42
N TRP A 620 -0.25 33.62 3.59
CA TRP A 620 0.62 33.49 2.43
C TRP A 620 -0.21 33.47 1.13
N LEU A 621 0.29 34.11 0.09
CA LEU A 621 -0.27 33.98 -1.26
C LEU A 621 0.78 33.30 -2.15
N TYR A 622 0.39 32.21 -2.79
CA TYR A 622 1.13 31.56 -3.86
C TYR A 622 0.52 32.02 -5.18
N ALA A 623 1.16 32.97 -5.86
CA ALA A 623 0.67 33.48 -7.14
C ALA A 623 1.36 32.73 -8.29
N ASP A 624 0.60 31.86 -8.94
CA ASP A 624 1.02 31.02 -10.05
C ASP A 624 0.74 31.73 -11.39
N ARG A 625 1.77 32.00 -12.18
CA ARG A 625 1.63 32.73 -13.45
C ARG A 625 1.24 31.81 -14.61
N LEU A 626 1.39 30.49 -14.45
CA LEU A 626 0.99 29.50 -15.45
C LEU A 626 -0.46 29.08 -15.28
N ALA A 627 -0.99 29.14 -14.05
CA ALA A 627 -2.39 28.83 -13.76
C ALA A 627 -3.37 29.93 -14.21
N GLY A 628 -2.93 31.19 -14.32
CA GLY A 628 -3.80 32.29 -14.74
C GLY A 628 -3.17 33.68 -14.57
N GLU A 629 -3.97 34.72 -14.82
CA GLU A 629 -3.53 36.11 -14.68
C GLU A 629 -3.23 36.47 -13.21
N VAL A 630 -2.09 37.12 -12.99
CA VAL A 630 -1.69 37.69 -11.69
C VAL A 630 -1.41 39.18 -11.88
N SER A 631 -2.21 40.02 -11.24
CA SER A 631 -2.10 41.47 -11.33
C SER A 631 -0.78 41.98 -10.73
N PRO A 632 0.00 42.80 -11.47
CA PRO A 632 1.20 43.44 -10.95
C PRO A 632 0.95 44.39 -9.76
N GLN A 633 -0.29 44.86 -9.58
CA GLN A 633 -0.69 45.74 -8.46
C GLN A 633 -0.78 44.99 -7.13
N LEU A 634 -0.78 43.66 -7.11
CA LEU A 634 -0.86 42.86 -5.89
C LEU A 634 0.24 43.27 -4.88
N LYS A 635 1.44 43.58 -5.37
CA LYS A 635 2.59 44.03 -4.55
C LYS A 635 2.34 45.32 -3.75
N GLU A 636 1.31 46.10 -4.09
CA GLU A 636 0.94 47.32 -3.36
C GLU A 636 0.21 47.01 -2.06
N PHE A 637 -0.45 45.85 -1.97
CA PHE A 637 -1.26 45.45 -0.81
C PHE A 637 -0.60 44.37 0.06
N VAL A 638 0.39 43.64 -0.47
CA VAL A 638 1.08 42.53 0.21
C VAL A 638 2.60 42.61 0.00
N ARG A 639 3.37 41.92 0.85
CA ARG A 639 4.84 41.93 0.78
C ARG A 639 5.37 40.74 -0.03
N ILE A 640 6.17 40.98 -1.06
CA ILE A 640 6.91 39.91 -1.75
C ILE A 640 7.93 39.31 -0.79
N ARG A 641 7.94 37.97 -0.69
CA ARG A 641 8.90 37.20 0.11
C ARG A 641 9.81 36.33 -0.73
N HIS A 642 9.33 35.86 -1.87
CA HIS A 642 10.11 35.08 -2.83
C HIS A 642 9.49 35.20 -4.23
N ALA A 643 10.29 35.09 -5.28
CA ALA A 643 9.82 35.10 -6.65
C ALA A 643 10.69 34.17 -7.50
N THR A 644 10.05 33.37 -8.34
CA THR A 644 10.68 32.53 -9.36
C THR A 644 10.21 32.98 -10.75
N LEU A 645 10.59 32.24 -11.80
CA LEU A 645 10.13 32.51 -13.16
C LEU A 645 8.60 32.35 -13.27
N ASP A 646 8.05 31.33 -12.61
CA ASP A 646 6.69 30.87 -12.83
C ASP A 646 5.75 31.21 -11.65
N ALA A 647 6.28 31.47 -10.45
CA ALA A 647 5.48 31.78 -9.27
C ALA A 647 6.05 32.93 -8.42
N THR A 648 5.18 33.63 -7.69
CA THR A 648 5.58 34.66 -6.71
C THR A 648 4.90 34.40 -5.37
N ILE A 649 5.69 34.41 -4.30
CA ILE A 649 5.22 34.23 -2.93
C ILE A 649 5.08 35.59 -2.25
N TYR A 650 3.88 35.88 -1.76
CA TYR A 650 3.59 37.06 -0.96
C TYR A 650 3.17 36.71 0.47
N GLU A 651 3.36 37.65 1.37
CA GLU A 651 2.90 37.61 2.75
C GLU A 651 1.91 38.77 2.99
N ILE A 652 0.76 38.45 3.56
CA ILE A 652 -0.24 39.41 4.04
C ILE A 652 0.27 40.01 5.36
N ARG A 653 0.23 41.34 5.47
CA ARG A 653 0.69 42.08 6.66
C ARG A 653 -0.34 42.12 7.78
#